data_AF-A0A068U203-F1
#
_entry.id   AF-A0A068U203-F1
#
_cell.length_a   1.000
_cell.length_b   1.000
_cell.length_c   1.000
_cell.angle_alpha   90.00
_cell.angle_beta   90.00
_cell.angle_gamma   90.00
#
_symmetry.space_group_name_H-M   'P 1'
#
loop_
_entity.id
_entity.type
_entity.pdbx_description
1 polymer ?
#
loop_
_entity_poly.entity_id
_entity_poly.type
_entity_poly.pdbx_seq_one_letter_code
_entity_poly.pdbx_strand_id
1 'polypeptide(L)'
;MKFQAIEHSLRKHQTRRKIPKIALVVALTILLSAISIYSPSTQFNTKKASKLPSEFDSAEEPVKSTAPSGPPSLKAEQVEVTKSAEIEAQGSQEEEYCDLFSGEWVPNPEAPYYTNSCYGIQEHQNCMKYGRPDIEFLKWRWKPDGCELPIFDPHQFLELVRGKSIAFVGDSVARNHLQSLMCLLSRVLYPQEISNSTDENRQWEYQGYNFRMSIFWAPYLVRSVEITGPKDRTRSFSLYLDEFDENWTTKIEEYDYVIINAGHWFFRPTMFYEKGNLVGCQYCPQENATRLTTYFSYQRAFRTAFGAINSLQNFKGVIFLRTFAPSHFENGTWDSGGNCPRTRPYKRNEAVLEGYNLELYKIQLEELRIAQEEGRKRGLRLRLFDATKAMLLRPDGHPSVYGHLPDQKLELPRDCVHWCLPGPIDSWNDVLLEKSQYLEKLSRTVYFPPSCCVIIIEVMKRQAGELSLQLKLRRIPKVATFLIAITVLLSLVISVYSPPSFWYKLGEISEATPSLEESTIRRPKDPEWPESNDTTKSKEILGGDEPGSQKAAQETAAAGSTRSSSIPSPSSPAQIDHSYNRTNSQNPTGTTQENYCDLFSGEWVPNPEAPYYTNATCYRIQDHQNCLKYARPDTGFLKWRWKPDGCVLPIFDPNHFLELVRGKSIAFIGDSVARNHMQSLICLLSRVLDPLDVSTGNDENQHWVYKDYNFNISIFSAPYLVRSEKTDPNDVTRPFNLYLDEFDEDWTTKVEGYDYIVISAGQWFFRPTIFYENRTLIGCLACQLDNVARLRMNFSYERAFRTAFKAINSLANFKGVTFLRTITPSHFEGGSWDKGGDCVRTMPYKRNEAVLEDYMVEMYEIQRRELRIAQEEGSKRGLKFRLLDATQPMLLRPDGHPSKYGHWPNEKMANDCVHWCLPGPIDTWNDFLQELIEREEARKSLV
;
A
#
# COMPACT_ATOMS: atom_id res chain seq x y z
N MET A 1 -4.11 -103.24 -15.86
CA MET A 1 -3.05 -103.88 -16.69
C MET A 1 -2.26 -102.79 -17.42
N LYS A 2 -1.13 -103.12 -18.07
CA LYS A 2 -0.19 -102.17 -18.71
C LYS A 2 -0.41 -102.01 -20.23
N PHE A 3 0.40 -101.12 -20.84
CA PHE A 3 0.64 -100.85 -22.28
C PHE A 3 -0.43 -100.00 -22.98
N GLN A 4 -0.16 -98.93 -23.75
CA GLN A 4 0.96 -98.46 -24.64
C GLN A 4 0.85 -98.90 -26.11
N ALA A 5 0.54 -97.92 -26.97
CA ALA A 5 0.71 -97.79 -28.44
C ALA A 5 0.04 -96.43 -28.82
N ILE A 6 0.54 -95.44 -29.57
CA ILE A 6 1.64 -95.30 -30.56
C ILE A 6 1.33 -96.16 -31.82
N GLU A 7 1.07 -95.62 -33.02
CA GLU A 7 1.49 -94.34 -33.64
C GLU A 7 0.56 -93.87 -34.79
N HIS A 8 0.66 -92.58 -35.20
CA HIS A 8 0.35 -91.98 -36.54
C HIS A 8 -1.02 -92.23 -37.26
N SER A 9 -1.51 -91.41 -38.21
CA SER A 9 -1.41 -89.95 -38.51
C SER A 9 -2.31 -89.63 -39.72
N LEU A 10 -3.14 -88.56 -39.67
CA LEU A 10 -3.38 -87.58 -40.78
C LEU A 10 -4.64 -86.68 -40.63
N ARG A 11 -4.39 -85.35 -40.70
CA ARG A 11 -5.19 -84.25 -41.31
C ARG A 11 -6.70 -83.98 -41.00
N LYS A 12 -6.91 -82.68 -40.68
CA LYS A 12 -8.05 -81.76 -41.01
C LYS A 12 -9.36 -81.76 -40.18
N HIS A 13 -9.37 -80.82 -39.23
CA HIS A 13 -10.43 -79.84 -38.90
C HIS A 13 -11.94 -80.15 -39.11
N GLN A 14 -12.70 -80.00 -38.02
CA GLN A 14 -13.82 -79.05 -37.94
C GLN A 14 -13.91 -78.45 -36.52
N THR A 15 -14.41 -77.22 -36.37
CA THR A 15 -14.37 -76.45 -35.12
C THR A 15 -15.76 -76.02 -34.62
N ARG A 16 -16.04 -76.23 -33.32
CA ARG A 16 -17.20 -75.63 -32.62
C ARG A 16 -16.81 -74.27 -32.04
N ARG A 17 -17.64 -73.24 -32.26
CA ARG A 17 -17.47 -71.90 -31.68
C ARG A 17 -17.73 -71.91 -30.16
N LYS A 18 -16.96 -71.11 -29.41
CA LYS A 18 -17.26 -70.68 -28.03
C LYS A 18 -17.73 -69.22 -28.05
N ILE A 19 -18.64 -68.85 -27.15
CA ILE A 19 -19.06 -67.45 -26.95
C ILE A 19 -17.99 -66.73 -26.11
N PRO A 20 -17.57 -65.49 -26.47
CA PRO A 20 -16.52 -64.77 -25.76
C PRO A 20 -17.00 -64.21 -24.42
N LYS A 21 -16.15 -64.31 -23.38
CA LYS A 21 -16.43 -63.85 -22.00
C LYS A 21 -16.73 -62.35 -21.87
N ILE A 22 -16.39 -61.55 -22.89
CA ILE A 22 -16.55 -60.08 -22.91
C ILE A 22 -18.00 -59.65 -22.69
N ALA A 23 -18.97 -60.38 -23.25
CA ALA A 23 -20.39 -60.06 -23.11
C ALA A 23 -20.89 -60.11 -21.65
N LEU A 24 -20.30 -60.97 -20.82
CA LEU A 24 -20.66 -61.11 -19.40
C LEU A 24 -20.16 -59.92 -18.57
N VAL A 25 -18.97 -59.39 -18.90
CA VAL A 25 -18.36 -58.25 -18.20
C VAL A 25 -19.13 -56.96 -18.49
N VAL A 26 -19.50 -56.73 -19.75
CA VAL A 26 -20.29 -55.55 -20.16
C VAL A 26 -21.69 -55.56 -19.54
N ALA A 27 -22.31 -56.74 -19.39
CA ALA A 27 -23.58 -56.86 -18.69
C ALA A 27 -23.47 -56.49 -17.20
N LEU A 28 -22.38 -56.89 -16.52
CA LEU A 28 -22.16 -56.60 -15.10
C LEU A 28 -21.93 -55.10 -14.82
N THR A 29 -21.15 -54.42 -15.66
CA THR A 29 -20.86 -52.98 -15.45
C THR A 29 -22.07 -52.08 -15.70
N ILE A 30 -22.93 -52.44 -16.65
CA ILE A 30 -24.23 -51.77 -16.87
C ILE A 30 -25.17 -51.99 -15.67
N LEU A 31 -25.18 -53.20 -15.09
CA LEU A 31 -26.02 -53.50 -13.92
C LEU A 31 -25.59 -52.70 -12.67
N LEU A 32 -24.28 -52.64 -12.40
CA LEU A 32 -23.74 -51.93 -11.24
C LEU A 32 -23.90 -50.41 -11.32
N SER A 33 -23.74 -49.83 -12.52
CA SER A 33 -23.93 -48.37 -12.71
C SER A 33 -25.39 -47.91 -12.56
N ALA A 34 -26.35 -48.76 -12.92
CA ALA A 34 -27.78 -48.46 -12.71
C ALA A 34 -28.16 -48.42 -11.22
N ILE A 35 -27.54 -49.25 -10.37
CA ILE A 35 -27.86 -49.33 -8.93
C ILE A 35 -27.41 -48.06 -8.18
N SER A 36 -26.26 -47.49 -8.53
CA SER A 36 -25.75 -46.25 -7.90
C SER A 36 -26.58 -45.00 -8.18
N ILE A 37 -27.50 -45.04 -9.15
CA ILE A 37 -28.39 -43.91 -9.50
C ILE A 37 -29.72 -43.98 -8.74
N TYR A 38 -30.11 -45.16 -8.22
CA TYR A 38 -31.33 -45.36 -7.43
C TYR A 38 -31.00 -45.90 -6.04
N SER A 39 -30.50 -45.03 -5.16
CA SER A 39 -30.35 -45.29 -3.72
C SER A 39 -30.54 -43.99 -2.91
N PRO A 40 -31.74 -43.73 -2.36
CA PRO A 40 -32.03 -42.49 -1.63
C PRO A 40 -31.51 -42.56 -0.19
N SER A 41 -30.33 -41.98 0.05
CA SER A 41 -29.70 -41.88 1.38
C SER A 41 -30.40 -40.85 2.29
N THR A 42 -31.54 -41.26 2.83
CA THR A 42 -32.09 -40.90 4.16
C THR A 42 -31.56 -39.62 4.82
N GLN A 43 -32.32 -38.51 4.74
CA GLN A 43 -32.17 -37.43 5.71
C GLN A 43 -32.65 -37.90 7.10
N PHE A 44 -31.81 -37.75 8.12
CA PHE A 44 -32.24 -37.91 9.51
C PHE A 44 -33.09 -36.70 9.94
N ASN A 45 -34.23 -36.97 10.58
CA ASN A 45 -35.21 -35.95 10.96
C ASN A 45 -35.51 -36.07 12.46
N THR A 46 -35.04 -35.12 13.26
CA THR A 46 -35.12 -35.13 14.74
C THR A 46 -35.94 -33.95 15.28
N LYS A 47 -37.27 -34.07 15.25
CA LYS A 47 -38.17 -33.13 15.95
C LYS A 47 -38.24 -33.41 17.46
N LYS A 48 -37.91 -32.40 18.28
CA LYS A 48 -38.49 -32.11 19.61
C LYS A 48 -38.37 -30.58 19.83
N ALA A 49 -39.40 -29.74 19.93
CA ALA A 49 -40.78 -29.79 20.47
C ALA A 49 -40.89 -29.32 21.94
N SER A 50 -41.52 -28.16 22.13
CA SER A 50 -42.07 -27.60 23.38
C SER A 50 -43.35 -26.79 23.08
N LYS A 51 -44.14 -26.41 24.10
CA LYS A 51 -45.54 -25.93 23.95
C LYS A 51 -45.98 -25.01 25.12
N LEU A 52 -46.95 -24.10 25.00
CA LEU A 52 -47.67 -23.65 23.77
C LEU A 52 -48.06 -22.14 23.76
N PRO A 53 -48.95 -21.60 24.64
CA PRO A 53 -49.88 -20.56 24.18
C PRO A 53 -49.97 -19.27 25.02
N SER A 54 -50.19 -18.17 24.30
CA SER A 54 -51.30 -17.21 24.51
C SER A 54 -51.25 -16.22 23.33
N GLU A 55 -52.25 -16.10 22.45
CA GLU A 55 -53.58 -15.50 22.71
C GLU A 55 -53.50 -14.14 23.40
N PHE A 56 -53.57 -13.07 22.60
CA PHE A 56 -54.62 -12.05 22.76
C PHE A 56 -55.03 -11.51 21.38
N ASP A 57 -56.20 -10.89 21.31
CA ASP A 57 -57.03 -10.75 20.09
C ASP A 57 -57.42 -9.28 19.81
N SER A 58 -58.09 -9.01 18.68
CA SER A 58 -58.87 -7.79 18.34
C SER A 58 -58.10 -6.47 18.07
N ALA A 59 -58.54 -5.54 17.20
CA ALA A 59 -59.59 -5.57 16.16
C ALA A 59 -59.41 -4.46 15.08
N GLU A 60 -60.02 -4.70 13.92
CA GLU A 60 -60.73 -3.82 12.95
C GLU A 60 -60.48 -2.28 12.90
N GLU A 61 -60.05 -1.79 11.72
CA GLU A 61 -60.79 -0.95 10.72
C GLU A 61 -61.74 0.22 11.15
N PRO A 62 -62.28 1.08 10.23
CA PRO A 62 -61.80 1.60 8.92
C PRO A 62 -62.07 3.13 8.66
N VAL A 63 -62.01 3.56 7.37
CA VAL A 63 -62.83 4.60 6.67
C VAL A 63 -62.15 5.90 6.14
N LYS A 64 -61.98 5.94 4.78
CA LYS A 64 -62.40 6.93 3.72
C LYS A 64 -62.30 8.49 3.99
N SER A 65 -62.37 9.42 3.01
CA SER A 65 -62.86 9.33 1.60
C SER A 65 -62.33 10.41 0.61
N THR A 66 -62.45 10.10 -0.69
CA THR A 66 -62.78 11.00 -1.84
C THR A 66 -61.92 12.21 -2.25
N ALA A 67 -61.28 12.08 -3.43
CA ALA A 67 -61.36 13.03 -4.56
C ALA A 67 -62.75 12.89 -5.28
N PRO A 68 -63.16 13.56 -6.41
CA PRO A 68 -62.36 13.87 -7.61
C PRO A 68 -62.75 15.10 -8.49
N SER A 69 -61.99 15.37 -9.56
CA SER A 69 -62.40 15.74 -10.96
C SER A 69 -61.28 16.50 -11.69
N GLY A 70 -61.04 16.37 -13.01
CA GLY A 70 -61.55 15.40 -14.00
C GLY A 70 -61.09 15.77 -15.44
N PRO A 71 -60.37 14.89 -16.19
CA PRO A 71 -59.96 15.12 -17.59
C PRO A 71 -60.98 14.57 -18.61
N PRO A 72 -60.83 14.84 -19.93
CA PRO A 72 -60.24 13.83 -20.85
C PRO A 72 -59.39 14.51 -21.97
N SER A 73 -58.91 13.93 -23.09
CA SER A 73 -59.01 12.64 -23.83
C SER A 73 -57.80 12.57 -24.83
N LEU A 74 -57.49 11.59 -25.70
CA LEU A 74 -57.60 10.12 -25.94
C LEU A 74 -56.87 9.87 -27.32
N LYS A 75 -56.53 8.68 -27.84
CA LYS A 75 -56.70 7.25 -27.48
C LYS A 75 -55.30 6.57 -27.57
N ALA A 76 -54.87 5.55 -28.34
CA ALA A 76 -55.36 4.38 -29.12
C ALA A 76 -54.14 3.48 -29.48
N GLU A 77 -54.21 2.17 -29.76
CA GLU A 77 -55.12 1.11 -29.28
C GLU A 77 -54.47 -0.29 -29.45
N GLN A 78 -54.95 -1.25 -28.65
CA GLN A 78 -54.45 -2.60 -28.30
C GLN A 78 -54.20 -3.63 -29.43
N VAL A 79 -53.46 -4.70 -29.10
CA VAL A 79 -53.92 -6.12 -29.20
C VAL A 79 -53.36 -6.94 -28.01
N GLU A 80 -54.12 -7.90 -27.47
CA GLU A 80 -53.71 -8.84 -26.39
C GLU A 80 -53.21 -10.19 -26.91
N VAL A 81 -52.30 -10.87 -26.18
CA VAL A 81 -52.13 -12.34 -26.21
C VAL A 81 -51.84 -12.86 -24.79
N THR A 82 -52.18 -14.12 -24.52
CA THR A 82 -52.37 -14.73 -23.18
C THR A 82 -51.13 -15.15 -22.40
N LYS A 83 -51.32 -15.23 -21.08
CA LYS A 83 -50.43 -15.73 -20.02
C LYS A 83 -49.78 -17.09 -20.32
N SER A 84 -48.47 -17.21 -20.06
CA SER A 84 -47.71 -18.47 -19.97
C SER A 84 -46.86 -18.47 -18.68
N ALA A 85 -46.42 -19.64 -18.21
CA ALA A 85 -45.80 -19.82 -16.89
C ALA A 85 -44.31 -19.38 -16.80
N GLU A 86 -43.80 -19.31 -15.57
CA GLU A 86 -42.42 -18.92 -15.26
C GLU A 86 -41.37 -19.85 -15.86
N ILE A 87 -40.25 -19.26 -16.29
CA ILE A 87 -38.94 -19.91 -16.30
C ILE A 87 -37.99 -18.93 -15.61
N GLU A 88 -37.56 -19.25 -14.38
CA GLU A 88 -36.50 -18.52 -13.71
C GLU A 88 -35.20 -18.69 -14.50
N ALA A 89 -34.75 -17.64 -15.16
CA ALA A 89 -33.38 -17.57 -15.64
C ALA A 89 -32.47 -17.44 -14.42
N GLN A 90 -31.87 -18.56 -13.98
CA GLN A 90 -30.82 -18.54 -12.96
C GLN A 90 -29.61 -17.75 -13.50
N GLY A 91 -29.61 -16.45 -13.22
CA GLY A 91 -28.41 -15.63 -13.34
C GLY A 91 -27.34 -16.20 -12.42
N SER A 92 -26.18 -16.53 -12.99
CA SER A 92 -25.00 -16.87 -12.20
C SER A 92 -24.68 -15.69 -11.29
N GLN A 93 -24.87 -15.84 -9.98
CA GLN A 93 -24.36 -14.86 -9.03
C GLN A 93 -22.83 -14.89 -9.11
N GLU A 94 -22.24 -13.78 -9.54
CA GLU A 94 -20.84 -13.49 -9.29
C GLU A 94 -20.70 -13.35 -7.77
N GLU A 95 -19.85 -14.16 -7.13
CA GLU A 95 -19.67 -14.11 -5.67
C GLU A 95 -19.14 -12.71 -5.28
N GLU A 96 -19.95 -11.96 -4.53
CA GLU A 96 -19.65 -10.57 -4.17
C GLU A 96 -18.38 -10.50 -3.32
N TYR A 97 -17.36 -9.78 -3.83
CA TYR A 97 -16.06 -9.70 -3.19
C TYR A 97 -16.11 -8.86 -1.90
N CYS A 98 -16.09 -9.52 -0.75
CA CYS A 98 -16.02 -8.82 0.53
C CYS A 98 -14.59 -8.35 0.86
N ASP A 99 -14.43 -7.04 1.06
CA ASP A 99 -13.26 -6.48 1.75
C ASP A 99 -13.37 -6.76 3.26
N LEU A 100 -12.53 -7.67 3.76
CA LEU A 100 -12.48 -8.00 5.19
C LEU A 100 -11.87 -6.87 6.06
N PHE A 101 -11.26 -5.85 5.45
CA PHE A 101 -10.41 -4.86 6.13
C PHE A 101 -11.03 -3.47 6.26
N SER A 102 -12.19 -3.24 5.63
CA SER A 102 -13.03 -2.04 5.84
C SER A 102 -14.30 -2.44 6.58
N GLY A 103 -14.56 -1.77 7.71
CA GLY A 103 -15.54 -2.23 8.70
C GLY A 103 -15.54 -1.40 9.98
N GLU A 104 -16.17 -1.93 11.02
CA GLU A 104 -16.19 -1.32 12.35
C GLU A 104 -16.09 -2.36 13.48
N TRP A 105 -15.86 -1.89 14.71
CA TRP A 105 -15.92 -2.73 15.90
C TRP A 105 -17.33 -2.73 16.47
N VAL A 106 -17.91 -3.93 16.58
CA VAL A 106 -19.25 -4.13 17.15
C VAL A 106 -19.18 -4.92 18.45
N PRO A 107 -20.11 -4.72 19.40
CA PRO A 107 -20.12 -5.45 20.66
C PRO A 107 -20.23 -6.97 20.45
N ASN A 108 -19.50 -7.72 21.26
CA ASN A 108 -19.49 -9.17 21.30
C ASN A 108 -19.57 -9.68 22.75
N PRO A 109 -20.76 -10.01 23.26
CA PRO A 109 -20.94 -10.53 24.61
C PRO A 109 -20.21 -11.87 24.88
N GLU A 110 -19.95 -12.66 23.84
CA GLU A 110 -19.40 -14.03 23.95
C GLU A 110 -17.87 -14.07 24.12
N ALA A 111 -17.16 -13.00 23.74
CA ALA A 111 -15.72 -12.87 23.94
C ALA A 111 -15.38 -12.57 25.43
N PRO A 112 -14.15 -12.86 25.91
CA PRO A 112 -13.05 -13.51 25.21
C PRO A 112 -13.21 -15.03 25.16
N TYR A 113 -12.58 -15.67 24.17
CA TYR A 113 -12.71 -17.11 23.95
C TYR A 113 -11.73 -17.97 24.78
N TYR A 114 -10.80 -17.34 25.48
CA TYR A 114 -9.85 -17.96 26.40
C TYR A 114 -9.57 -17.03 27.60
N THR A 115 -9.01 -17.60 28.68
CA THR A 115 -8.66 -16.88 29.91
C THR A 115 -7.17 -16.56 29.97
N ASN A 116 -6.81 -15.62 30.85
CA ASN A 116 -5.44 -15.14 31.06
C ASN A 116 -4.46 -16.17 31.68
N SER A 117 -4.89 -17.43 31.77
CA SER A 117 -4.14 -18.61 32.20
C SER A 117 -3.44 -19.36 31.05
N CYS A 118 -3.60 -18.91 29.80
CA CYS A 118 -2.87 -19.48 28.67
C CYS A 118 -1.35 -19.28 28.82
N TYR A 119 -0.59 -20.37 28.75
CA TYR A 119 0.87 -20.38 28.92
C TYR A 119 1.64 -19.58 27.85
N GLY A 120 1.05 -19.34 26.68
CA GLY A 120 1.65 -18.56 25.59
C GLY A 120 1.65 -17.05 25.82
N ILE A 121 0.90 -16.54 26.80
CA ILE A 121 0.86 -15.10 27.12
C ILE A 121 2.15 -14.70 27.83
N GLN A 122 2.90 -13.74 27.28
CA GLN A 122 4.05 -13.15 27.99
C GLN A 122 3.55 -12.16 29.04
N GLU A 123 4.24 -12.06 30.16
CA GLU A 123 3.75 -11.33 31.35
C GLU A 123 3.28 -9.90 31.07
N HIS A 124 4.04 -9.13 30.28
CA HIS A 124 3.69 -7.75 29.90
C HIS A 124 2.40 -7.61 29.08
N GLN A 125 1.86 -8.71 28.53
CA GLN A 125 0.58 -8.78 27.82
C GLN A 125 -0.57 -9.32 28.71
N ASN A 126 -0.28 -9.82 29.91
CA ASN A 126 -1.23 -10.50 30.79
C ASN A 126 -2.00 -9.51 31.68
N CYS A 127 -2.74 -8.60 31.04
CA CYS A 127 -3.41 -7.47 31.68
C CYS A 127 -4.29 -7.85 32.88
N MET A 128 -4.95 -9.00 32.81
CA MET A 128 -5.84 -9.46 33.88
C MET A 128 -5.08 -10.04 35.09
N LYS A 129 -3.90 -10.64 34.89
CA LYS A 129 -3.03 -11.10 36.00
C LYS A 129 -2.48 -9.92 36.79
N TYR A 130 -2.24 -8.79 36.11
CA TYR A 130 -1.75 -7.55 36.69
C TYR A 130 -2.87 -6.57 37.10
N GLY A 131 -4.10 -7.06 37.21
CA GLY A 131 -5.20 -6.34 37.88
C GLY A 131 -5.84 -5.23 37.06
N ARG A 132 -5.84 -5.30 35.72
CA ARG A 132 -6.63 -4.39 34.87
C ARG A 132 -8.12 -4.45 35.28
N PRO A 133 -8.75 -3.33 35.66
CA PRO A 133 -10.11 -3.34 36.22
C PRO A 133 -11.21 -3.27 35.15
N ASP A 134 -10.92 -2.69 33.98
CA ASP A 134 -11.85 -2.57 32.88
C ASP A 134 -11.76 -3.79 31.96
N ILE A 135 -12.85 -4.55 31.86
CA ILE A 135 -12.94 -5.78 31.04
C ILE A 135 -13.70 -5.59 29.73
N GLU A 136 -14.40 -4.46 29.55
CA GLU A 136 -15.28 -4.23 28.39
C GLU A 136 -14.52 -4.11 27.07
N PHE A 137 -13.20 -3.83 27.08
CA PHE A 137 -12.37 -3.90 25.87
C PHE A 137 -12.32 -5.31 25.26
N LEU A 138 -12.59 -6.36 26.05
CA LEU A 138 -12.68 -7.75 25.59
C LEU A 138 -13.99 -8.04 24.84
N LYS A 139 -15.02 -7.21 25.01
CA LYS A 139 -16.39 -7.44 24.52
C LYS A 139 -16.63 -6.87 23.11
N TRP A 140 -15.68 -7.04 22.20
CA TRP A 140 -15.73 -6.48 20.85
C TRP A 140 -15.21 -7.44 19.78
N ARG A 141 -15.85 -7.45 18.62
CA ARG A 141 -15.39 -8.14 17.39
C ARG A 141 -15.27 -7.16 16.24
N TRP A 142 -14.39 -7.46 15.30
CA TRP A 142 -14.38 -6.77 14.01
C TRP A 142 -15.56 -7.24 13.15
N LYS A 143 -16.22 -6.30 12.46
CA LYS A 143 -17.24 -6.58 11.46
C LYS A 143 -16.89 -5.82 10.16
N PRO A 144 -16.60 -6.53 9.05
CA PRO A 144 -16.51 -5.92 7.72
C PRO A 144 -17.83 -5.28 7.26
N ASP A 145 -17.75 -4.30 6.37
CA ASP A 145 -18.93 -3.60 5.84
C ASP A 145 -19.80 -4.49 4.95
N GLY A 146 -19.17 -5.36 4.13
CA GLY A 146 -19.85 -6.17 3.12
C GLY A 146 -20.17 -7.62 3.51
N CYS A 147 -19.68 -8.12 4.64
CA CYS A 147 -19.91 -9.51 5.07
C CYS A 147 -19.68 -9.72 6.57
N GLU A 148 -20.17 -10.85 7.09
CA GLU A 148 -19.81 -11.30 8.44
C GLU A 148 -18.49 -12.09 8.41
N LEU A 149 -17.58 -11.74 9.31
CA LEU A 149 -16.36 -12.50 9.56
C LEU A 149 -16.68 -13.71 10.48
N PRO A 150 -16.16 -14.92 10.21
CA PRO A 150 -16.34 -16.06 11.12
C PRO A 150 -15.62 -15.80 12.44
N ILE A 151 -16.24 -16.21 13.55
CA ILE A 151 -15.54 -16.32 14.85
C ILE A 151 -14.52 -17.46 14.74
N PHE A 152 -13.32 -17.26 15.27
CA PHE A 152 -12.26 -18.26 15.23
C PHE A 152 -12.64 -19.58 15.93
N ASP A 153 -12.95 -20.60 15.11
CA ASP A 153 -13.03 -21.99 15.54
C ASP A 153 -11.63 -22.64 15.47
N PRO A 154 -11.03 -23.00 16.62
CA PRO A 154 -9.69 -23.59 16.66
C PRO A 154 -9.62 -25.01 16.07
N HIS A 155 -10.69 -25.80 16.14
CA HIS A 155 -10.74 -27.14 15.54
C HIS A 155 -10.87 -27.02 14.02
N GLN A 156 -11.71 -26.12 13.53
CA GLN A 156 -11.82 -25.84 12.10
C GLN A 156 -10.49 -25.34 11.53
N PHE A 157 -9.83 -24.42 12.23
CA PHE A 157 -8.50 -23.94 11.83
C PHE A 157 -7.48 -25.08 11.76
N LEU A 158 -7.38 -25.89 12.82
CA LEU A 158 -6.43 -27.00 12.89
C LEU A 158 -6.64 -28.06 11.80
N GLU A 159 -7.90 -28.32 11.38
CA GLU A 159 -8.17 -29.18 10.22
C GLU A 159 -7.77 -28.51 8.89
N LEU A 160 -7.97 -27.20 8.74
CA LEU A 160 -7.54 -26.44 7.55
C LEU A 160 -6.01 -26.36 7.42
N VAL A 161 -5.27 -26.40 8.53
CA VAL A 161 -3.80 -26.41 8.57
C VAL A 161 -3.19 -27.80 8.88
N ARG A 162 -4.00 -28.87 8.83
CA ARG A 162 -3.53 -30.24 9.07
C ARG A 162 -2.45 -30.61 8.05
N GLY A 163 -1.28 -31.01 8.56
CA GLY A 163 -0.11 -31.35 7.74
C GLY A 163 0.61 -30.16 7.09
N LYS A 164 0.26 -28.91 7.44
CA LYS A 164 0.84 -27.67 6.90
C LYS A 164 1.74 -26.98 7.92
N SER A 165 2.42 -25.91 7.53
CA SER A 165 3.28 -25.11 8.42
C SER A 165 3.06 -23.59 8.28
N ILE A 166 3.20 -22.85 9.39
CA ILE A 166 3.13 -21.37 9.42
C ILE A 166 4.37 -20.74 10.10
N ALA A 167 4.94 -19.72 9.47
CA ALA A 167 5.98 -18.88 10.03
C ALA A 167 5.48 -17.46 10.29
N PHE A 168 5.78 -16.92 11.46
CA PHE A 168 5.65 -15.50 11.79
C PHE A 168 7.05 -14.87 11.73
N VAL A 169 7.23 -13.79 10.98
CA VAL A 169 8.52 -13.13 10.77
C VAL A 169 8.38 -11.66 11.12
N GLY A 170 9.18 -11.15 12.06
CA GLY A 170 9.16 -9.73 12.38
C GLY A 170 9.57 -9.34 13.80
N ASP A 171 8.91 -8.29 14.28
CA ASP A 171 9.10 -7.69 15.60
C ASP A 171 8.24 -8.36 16.71
N SER A 172 8.19 -7.73 17.88
CA SER A 172 7.41 -8.23 19.03
C SER A 172 5.90 -8.28 18.79
N VAL A 173 5.37 -7.55 17.81
CA VAL A 173 3.95 -7.63 17.40
C VAL A 173 3.71 -8.81 16.43
N ALA A 174 4.76 -9.36 15.80
CA ALA A 174 4.69 -10.69 15.17
C ALA A 174 4.45 -11.76 16.24
N ARG A 175 5.24 -11.72 17.32
CA ARG A 175 5.11 -12.64 18.46
C ARG A 175 3.74 -12.51 19.13
N ASN A 176 3.25 -11.29 19.38
CA ASN A 176 1.94 -11.04 20.02
C ASN A 176 0.77 -11.71 19.27
N HIS A 177 0.85 -11.82 17.93
CA HIS A 177 -0.13 -12.51 17.07
C HIS A 177 -0.04 -14.03 17.21
N LEU A 178 1.17 -14.59 17.13
CA LEU A 178 1.43 -16.03 17.33
C LEU A 178 0.94 -16.49 18.71
N GLN A 179 1.15 -15.66 19.74
CA GLN A 179 0.72 -15.96 21.11
C GLN A 179 -0.81 -15.99 21.25
N SER A 180 -1.53 -15.05 20.61
CA SER A 180 -3.00 -15.09 20.53
C SER A 180 -3.49 -16.35 19.82
N LEU A 181 -2.91 -16.69 18.65
CA LEU A 181 -3.24 -17.93 17.92
C LEU A 181 -3.02 -19.16 18.81
N MET A 182 -1.87 -19.25 19.48
CA MET A 182 -1.52 -20.34 20.40
C MET A 182 -2.55 -20.49 21.54
N CYS A 183 -3.07 -19.39 22.08
CA CYS A 183 -4.08 -19.41 23.14
C CYS A 183 -5.49 -19.75 22.65
N LEU A 184 -5.85 -19.36 21.43
CA LEU A 184 -7.08 -19.83 20.80
C LEU A 184 -7.01 -21.33 20.51
N LEU A 185 -5.87 -21.83 20.04
CA LEU A 185 -5.64 -23.25 19.74
C LEU A 185 -5.54 -24.14 20.99
N SER A 186 -5.08 -23.62 22.14
CA SER A 186 -5.04 -24.37 23.41
C SER A 186 -6.41 -24.80 23.94
N ARG A 187 -7.50 -24.31 23.34
CA ARG A 187 -8.88 -24.82 23.56
C ARG A 187 -9.10 -26.23 23.01
N VAL A 188 -8.23 -26.71 22.11
CA VAL A 188 -8.29 -28.05 21.49
C VAL A 188 -7.08 -28.90 21.90
N LEU A 189 -5.86 -28.38 21.76
CA LEU A 189 -4.64 -29.01 22.27
C LEU A 189 -3.51 -27.99 22.46
N TYR A 190 -2.58 -28.34 23.35
CA TYR A 190 -1.30 -27.64 23.52
C TYR A 190 -0.28 -28.23 22.54
N PRO A 191 0.56 -27.41 21.87
CA PRO A 191 1.65 -27.90 21.05
C PRO A 191 2.88 -28.28 21.90
N GLN A 192 3.75 -29.12 21.35
CA GLN A 192 5.09 -29.37 21.88
C GLN A 192 6.09 -28.37 21.27
N GLU A 193 7.02 -27.83 22.06
CA GLU A 193 8.16 -27.07 21.52
C GLU A 193 9.23 -28.06 21.03
N ILE A 194 9.68 -27.87 19.78
CA ILE A 194 10.58 -28.80 19.07
C ILE A 194 11.95 -28.17 18.73
N SER A 195 12.14 -26.89 19.04
CA SER A 195 13.37 -26.13 18.78
C SER A 195 14.32 -26.14 19.99
N ASN A 196 15.57 -26.56 19.79
CA ASN A 196 16.66 -26.43 20.77
C ASN A 196 17.36 -25.04 20.71
N SER A 197 16.68 -23.99 20.25
CA SER A 197 17.25 -22.69 19.91
C SER A 197 17.13 -21.65 21.02
N THR A 198 17.69 -20.46 20.78
CA THR A 198 17.41 -19.25 21.58
C THR A 198 15.94 -18.80 21.45
N ASP A 199 15.51 -17.92 22.36
CA ASP A 199 14.17 -17.30 22.43
C ASP A 199 13.66 -16.62 21.15
N GLU A 200 14.57 -16.34 20.23
CA GLU A 200 14.33 -15.54 19.03
C GLU A 200 13.75 -16.35 17.86
N ASN A 201 14.00 -17.66 17.80
CA ASN A 201 13.70 -18.50 16.62
C ASN A 201 13.03 -19.84 16.96
N ARG A 202 12.08 -19.81 17.90
CA ARG A 202 11.38 -21.01 18.42
C ARG A 202 10.41 -21.64 17.41
N GLN A 203 10.23 -22.96 17.53
CA GLN A 203 9.31 -23.76 16.72
C GLN A 203 8.46 -24.71 17.59
N TRP A 204 7.17 -24.81 17.25
CA TRP A 204 6.18 -25.62 17.96
C TRP A 204 5.42 -26.55 17.00
N GLU A 205 4.99 -27.71 17.50
CA GLU A 205 4.26 -28.73 16.73
C GLU A 205 2.98 -29.18 17.44
N TYR A 206 1.87 -29.09 16.72
CA TYR A 206 0.56 -29.62 17.11
C TYR A 206 0.44 -31.06 16.61
N GLN A 207 1.05 -32.01 17.32
CA GLN A 207 1.26 -33.40 16.87
C GLN A 207 -0.01 -34.11 16.34
N GLY A 208 -1.16 -33.95 16.99
CA GLY A 208 -2.44 -34.54 16.54
C GLY A 208 -2.93 -34.05 15.17
N TYR A 209 -2.33 -32.98 14.65
CA TYR A 209 -2.62 -32.34 13.37
C TYR A 209 -1.43 -32.29 12.41
N ASN A 210 -0.23 -32.71 12.83
CA ASN A 210 1.03 -32.53 12.08
C ASN A 210 1.19 -31.08 11.58
N PHE A 211 0.81 -30.10 12.41
CA PHE A 211 0.85 -28.68 12.09
C PHE A 211 2.01 -28.01 12.84
N ARG A 212 2.95 -27.39 12.09
CA ARG A 212 4.12 -26.69 12.65
C ARG A 212 3.92 -25.17 12.64
N MET A 213 4.29 -24.51 13.73
CA MET A 213 4.22 -23.06 13.89
C MET A 213 5.56 -22.52 14.41
N SER A 214 6.10 -21.50 13.74
CA SER A 214 7.44 -20.95 14.04
C SER A 214 7.42 -19.43 14.18
N ILE A 215 8.30 -18.90 15.03
CA ILE A 215 8.66 -17.47 15.07
C ILE A 215 10.08 -17.30 14.51
N PHE A 216 10.28 -16.24 13.73
CA PHE A 216 11.60 -15.73 13.37
C PHE A 216 11.70 -14.26 13.77
N TRP A 217 12.60 -13.98 14.71
CA TRP A 217 12.91 -12.62 15.12
C TRP A 217 13.67 -11.90 14.01
N ALA A 218 13.01 -10.92 13.41
CA ALA A 218 13.52 -10.11 12.31
C ALA A 218 12.93 -8.68 12.40
N PRO A 219 13.18 -7.92 13.49
CA PRO A 219 12.48 -6.66 13.78
C PRO A 219 12.66 -5.56 12.73
N TYR A 220 13.67 -5.68 11.87
CA TYR A 220 13.93 -4.80 10.72
C TYR A 220 13.82 -5.51 9.36
N LEU A 221 13.51 -6.81 9.31
CA LEU A 221 13.50 -7.72 8.13
C LEU A 221 14.82 -7.86 7.35
N VAL A 222 15.69 -6.86 7.33
CA VAL A 222 17.06 -6.89 6.76
C VAL A 222 18.11 -7.22 7.81
N ARG A 223 19.32 -7.59 7.36
CA ARG A 223 20.43 -7.92 8.26
C ARG A 223 20.71 -6.74 9.19
N SER A 224 20.73 -7.00 10.49
CA SER A 224 20.95 -5.97 11.51
C SER A 224 21.83 -6.47 12.65
N VAL A 225 22.54 -5.55 13.29
CA VAL A 225 23.54 -5.83 14.34
C VAL A 225 23.42 -4.79 15.46
N GLU A 226 23.32 -5.23 16.72
CA GLU A 226 23.30 -4.34 17.89
C GLU A 226 24.72 -3.80 18.20
N ILE A 227 24.85 -2.50 18.44
CA ILE A 227 26.15 -1.78 18.56
C ILE A 227 26.57 -1.58 20.03
N THR A 228 25.79 -2.05 21.01
CA THR A 228 25.92 -1.64 22.43
C THR A 228 27.27 -1.97 23.06
N GLY A 229 27.96 -0.95 23.56
CA GLY A 229 29.05 -1.09 24.53
C GLY A 229 28.54 -1.22 25.98
N PRO A 230 29.33 -1.75 26.94
CA PRO A 230 28.86 -2.17 28.28
C PRO A 230 28.33 -1.09 29.25
N LYS A 231 28.13 0.14 28.79
CA LYS A 231 27.66 1.29 29.60
C LYS A 231 26.59 2.14 28.93
N ASP A 232 26.23 1.84 27.68
CA ASP A 232 25.22 2.61 26.95
C ASP A 232 23.80 2.22 27.40
N ARG A 233 22.95 3.23 27.68
CA ARG A 233 21.54 3.01 28.04
C ARG A 233 20.63 2.91 26.81
N THR A 234 21.12 3.31 25.64
CA THR A 234 20.38 3.42 24.39
C THR A 234 20.86 2.40 23.36
N ARG A 235 20.13 1.28 23.26
CA ARG A 235 20.38 0.23 22.26
C ARG A 235 20.29 0.81 20.84
N SER A 236 21.42 0.84 20.16
CA SER A 236 21.59 1.33 18.77
C SER A 236 21.90 0.17 17.83
N PHE A 237 21.44 0.22 16.58
CA PHE A 237 21.55 -0.90 15.63
C PHE A 237 22.10 -0.47 14.26
N SER A 238 23.02 -1.25 13.70
CA SER A 238 23.42 -1.14 12.28
C SER A 238 22.46 -1.95 11.43
N LEU A 239 21.84 -1.33 10.43
CA LEU A 239 20.95 -1.95 9.45
C LEU A 239 21.65 -1.94 8.09
N TYR A 240 21.72 -3.09 7.44
CA TYR A 240 22.34 -3.25 6.11
C TYR A 240 21.20 -3.32 5.08
N LEU A 241 20.88 -2.18 4.49
CA LEU A 241 19.62 -1.95 3.79
C LEU A 241 19.52 -2.66 2.42
N ASP A 242 20.64 -3.09 1.86
CA ASP A 242 20.73 -3.95 0.67
C ASP A 242 21.06 -5.42 0.97
N GLU A 243 21.12 -5.81 2.25
CA GLU A 243 21.41 -7.19 2.69
C GLU A 243 20.21 -7.80 3.44
N PHE A 244 19.67 -8.90 2.92
CA PHE A 244 18.58 -9.60 3.58
C PHE A 244 19.04 -10.36 4.84
N ASP A 245 18.15 -10.55 5.81
CA ASP A 245 18.45 -11.34 7.00
C ASP A 245 18.30 -12.85 6.72
N GLU A 246 19.45 -13.53 6.55
CA GLU A 246 19.53 -14.98 6.35
C GLU A 246 18.84 -15.79 7.45
N ASN A 247 18.64 -15.24 8.66
CA ASN A 247 17.99 -15.94 9.76
C ASN A 247 16.56 -16.39 9.41
N TRP A 248 15.83 -15.67 8.56
CA TRP A 248 14.50 -16.08 8.11
C TRP A 248 14.44 -16.41 6.62
N THR A 249 15.12 -15.65 5.75
CA THR A 249 14.97 -15.82 4.29
C THR A 249 15.42 -17.19 3.78
N THR A 250 16.46 -17.76 4.38
CA THR A 250 16.98 -19.10 4.02
C THR A 250 16.07 -20.25 4.46
N LYS A 251 15.13 -19.99 5.37
CA LYS A 251 14.29 -21.02 6.01
C LYS A 251 12.85 -21.00 5.52
N ILE A 252 12.33 -19.87 5.05
CA ILE A 252 10.90 -19.76 4.69
C ILE A 252 10.44 -20.66 3.53
N GLU A 253 11.34 -21.29 2.75
CA GLU A 253 10.95 -22.30 1.76
C GLU A 253 10.29 -23.57 2.37
N GLU A 254 10.45 -23.85 3.68
CA GLU A 254 9.74 -24.98 4.35
C GLU A 254 8.29 -24.67 4.78
N TYR A 255 7.76 -23.47 4.51
CA TYR A 255 6.47 -23.00 5.06
C TYR A 255 5.34 -22.85 4.02
N ASP A 256 4.15 -23.42 4.32
CA ASP A 256 2.92 -23.20 3.53
C ASP A 256 2.39 -21.78 3.67
N TYR A 257 2.56 -21.17 4.85
CA TYR A 257 2.10 -19.82 5.17
C TYR A 257 3.21 -19.03 5.86
N VAL A 258 3.43 -17.78 5.43
CA VAL A 258 4.34 -16.85 6.10
C VAL A 258 3.61 -15.55 6.37
N ILE A 259 3.60 -15.08 7.61
CA ILE A 259 3.07 -13.76 8.00
C ILE A 259 4.27 -12.88 8.36
N ILE A 260 4.54 -11.87 7.53
CA ILE A 260 5.62 -10.91 7.77
C ILE A 260 5.05 -9.59 8.32
N ASN A 261 5.76 -8.96 9.25
CA ASN A 261 5.53 -7.57 9.64
C ASN A 261 6.79 -6.90 10.20
N ALA A 262 6.85 -5.57 10.14
CA ALA A 262 7.76 -4.77 10.96
C ALA A 262 7.23 -3.34 11.09
N GLY A 263 7.59 -2.65 12.18
CA GLY A 263 7.21 -1.26 12.39
C GLY A 263 7.96 -0.60 13.55
N HIS A 264 7.56 -0.91 14.79
CA HIS A 264 7.91 -0.11 15.96
C HIS A 264 9.42 -0.02 16.24
N TRP A 265 10.21 -0.99 15.77
CA TRP A 265 11.67 -0.99 15.94
C TRP A 265 12.37 0.06 15.07
N PHE A 266 11.79 0.48 13.95
CA PHE A 266 12.36 1.54 13.11
C PHE A 266 12.38 2.91 13.78
N PHE A 267 11.70 3.11 14.92
CA PHE A 267 11.81 4.33 15.75
C PHE A 267 13.01 4.33 16.72
N ARG A 268 13.95 3.37 16.60
CA ARG A 268 15.18 3.32 17.42
C ARG A 268 16.36 4.06 16.78
N PRO A 269 17.38 4.45 17.56
CA PRO A 269 18.66 4.91 17.02
C PRO A 269 19.29 3.84 16.13
N THR A 270 19.55 4.21 14.87
CA THR A 270 19.94 3.27 13.82
C THR A 270 20.97 3.88 12.87
N MET A 271 21.94 3.07 12.47
CA MET A 271 22.97 3.40 11.47
C MET A 271 22.67 2.62 10.19
N PHE A 272 22.67 3.28 9.03
CA PHE A 272 22.24 2.71 7.76
C PHE A 272 23.43 2.46 6.84
N TYR A 273 23.56 1.22 6.37
CA TYR A 273 24.60 0.79 5.46
C TYR A 273 24.01 0.33 4.12
N GLU A 274 24.68 0.66 3.01
CA GLU A 274 24.48 -0.01 1.71
C GLU A 274 25.85 -0.42 1.15
N LYS A 275 25.96 -1.65 0.62
CA LYS A 275 27.21 -2.21 0.06
C LYS A 275 28.40 -2.12 1.03
N GLY A 276 28.13 -2.30 2.32
CA GLY A 276 29.10 -2.16 3.42
C GLY A 276 29.50 -0.72 3.77
N ASN A 277 29.03 0.31 3.06
CA ASN A 277 29.34 1.72 3.32
C ASN A 277 28.24 2.36 4.18
N LEU A 278 28.62 3.19 5.16
CA LEU A 278 27.66 3.97 5.93
C LEU A 278 27.05 5.06 5.03
N VAL A 279 25.75 4.96 4.74
CA VAL A 279 25.01 5.95 3.91
C VAL A 279 24.29 7.00 4.75
N GLY A 280 24.00 6.71 6.03
CA GLY A 280 23.39 7.65 6.96
C GLY A 280 22.93 7.00 8.25
N CYS A 281 22.04 7.66 8.98
CA CYS A 281 21.54 7.22 10.28
C CYS A 281 20.27 7.98 10.70
N GLN A 282 19.55 7.42 11.67
CA GLN A 282 18.43 8.04 12.37
C GLN A 282 18.75 8.12 13.87
N TYR A 283 18.44 9.25 14.50
CA TYR A 283 18.90 9.62 15.85
C TYR A 283 20.42 9.43 16.00
N CYS A 284 21.17 9.86 14.98
CA CYS A 284 22.62 9.70 14.83
C CYS A 284 23.41 10.03 16.11
N PRO A 285 24.11 9.06 16.73
CA PRO A 285 25.01 9.31 17.86
C PRO A 285 26.36 9.91 17.43
N GLN A 286 26.57 10.10 16.12
CA GLN A 286 27.80 10.63 15.52
C GLN A 286 27.45 11.84 14.64
N GLU A 287 28.15 12.96 14.81
CA GLU A 287 27.82 14.22 14.13
C GLU A 287 28.09 14.20 12.61
N ASN A 288 29.06 13.40 12.17
CA ASN A 288 29.52 13.36 10.77
C ASN A 288 28.69 12.46 9.84
N ALA A 289 27.63 11.81 10.35
CA ALA A 289 26.84 10.84 9.59
C ALA A 289 25.51 11.45 9.10
N THR A 290 25.19 11.23 7.82
CA THR A 290 24.01 11.81 7.14
C THR A 290 22.72 11.44 7.87
N ARG A 291 21.96 12.43 8.33
CA ARG A 291 20.63 12.19 8.92
C ARG A 291 19.66 11.78 7.82
N LEU A 292 19.07 10.58 7.95
CA LEU A 292 18.08 10.02 7.05
C LEU A 292 16.83 9.62 7.85
N THR A 293 15.67 9.66 7.21
CA THR A 293 14.37 9.47 7.87
C THR A 293 14.06 7.99 8.12
N THR A 294 13.14 7.74 9.04
CA THR A 294 12.55 6.41 9.27
C THR A 294 11.95 5.83 7.99
N TYR A 295 11.33 6.68 7.17
CA TYR A 295 10.72 6.27 5.90
C TYR A 295 11.74 5.74 4.90
N PHE A 296 12.95 6.31 4.84
CA PHE A 296 14.03 5.82 3.96
C PHE A 296 14.44 4.40 4.32
N SER A 297 14.77 4.14 5.60
CA SER A 297 15.23 2.82 6.04
C SER A 297 14.09 1.79 6.01
N TYR A 298 12.86 2.19 6.32
CA TYR A 298 11.67 1.35 6.24
C TYR A 298 11.35 0.91 4.81
N GLN A 299 11.36 1.84 3.84
CA GLN A 299 11.13 1.51 2.44
C GLN A 299 12.22 0.57 1.91
N ARG A 300 13.50 0.86 2.18
CA ARG A 300 14.62 0.01 1.76
C ARG A 300 14.53 -1.39 2.38
N ALA A 301 14.21 -1.48 3.67
CA ALA A 301 14.07 -2.76 4.35
C ALA A 301 12.97 -3.63 3.76
N PHE A 302 11.78 -3.07 3.50
CA PHE A 302 10.71 -3.81 2.83
C PHE A 302 11.07 -4.20 1.40
N ARG A 303 11.71 -3.31 0.63
CA ARG A 303 12.18 -3.62 -0.73
C ARG A 303 13.17 -4.78 -0.76
N THR A 304 14.14 -4.80 0.15
CA THR A 304 15.15 -5.86 0.22
C THR A 304 14.58 -7.17 0.76
N ALA A 305 13.69 -7.12 1.75
CA ALA A 305 12.96 -8.30 2.24
C ALA A 305 12.06 -8.92 1.15
N PHE A 306 11.34 -8.08 0.38
CA PHE A 306 10.56 -8.55 -0.76
C PHE A 306 11.41 -9.00 -1.94
N GLY A 307 12.56 -8.36 -2.19
CA GLY A 307 13.53 -8.84 -3.19
C GLY A 307 14.06 -10.23 -2.87
N ALA A 308 14.36 -10.51 -1.59
CA ALA A 308 14.73 -11.84 -1.13
C ALA A 308 13.59 -12.86 -1.32
N ILE A 309 12.36 -12.51 -0.93
CA ILE A 309 11.15 -13.33 -1.21
C ILE A 309 10.98 -13.61 -2.71
N ASN A 310 11.14 -12.59 -3.55
CA ASN A 310 11.04 -12.70 -5.01
C ASN A 310 12.25 -13.41 -5.65
N SER A 311 13.30 -13.71 -4.88
CA SER A 311 14.45 -14.52 -5.34
C SER A 311 14.22 -16.04 -5.20
N LEU A 312 13.35 -16.45 -4.27
CA LEU A 312 13.08 -17.84 -3.87
C LEU A 312 12.67 -18.74 -5.04
N GLN A 313 13.25 -19.93 -5.12
CA GLN A 313 13.14 -20.83 -6.27
C GLN A 313 12.08 -21.92 -6.08
N ASN A 314 11.88 -22.38 -4.84
CA ASN A 314 11.06 -23.54 -4.51
C ASN A 314 9.85 -23.19 -3.61
N PHE A 315 9.75 -21.96 -3.10
CA PHE A 315 8.64 -21.53 -2.26
C PHE A 315 7.28 -21.70 -2.95
N LYS A 316 6.43 -22.56 -2.38
CA LYS A 316 5.07 -22.86 -2.90
C LYS A 316 3.94 -22.29 -2.04
N GLY A 317 4.24 -21.73 -0.87
CA GLY A 317 3.25 -21.27 0.11
C GLY A 317 2.51 -19.99 -0.29
N VAL A 318 1.98 -19.29 0.71
CA VAL A 318 1.39 -17.94 0.61
C VAL A 318 2.07 -17.03 1.62
N ILE A 319 2.45 -15.83 1.20
CA ILE A 319 3.09 -14.83 2.05
C ILE A 319 2.10 -13.68 2.27
N PHE A 320 1.79 -13.39 3.52
CA PHE A 320 0.97 -12.28 3.94
C PHE A 320 1.84 -11.17 4.53
N LEU A 321 1.76 -9.96 3.99
CA LEU A 321 2.16 -8.77 4.74
C LEU A 321 1.03 -8.42 5.71
N ARG A 322 1.28 -8.52 7.02
CA ARG A 322 0.40 -7.86 8.00
C ARG A 322 0.85 -6.41 8.15
N THR A 323 -0.05 -5.48 7.86
CA THR A 323 0.25 -4.04 7.93
C THR A 323 0.50 -3.57 9.38
N PHE A 324 1.09 -2.38 9.50
CA PHE A 324 1.50 -1.76 10.75
C PHE A 324 0.32 -1.53 11.69
N ALA A 325 0.44 -1.93 12.96
CA ALA A 325 -0.57 -1.70 13.98
C ALA A 325 -0.21 -0.42 14.75
N PRO A 326 -1.04 0.65 14.72
CA PRO A 326 -0.72 1.91 15.39
C PRO A 326 -0.58 1.77 16.91
N SER A 327 0.30 2.58 17.50
CA SER A 327 0.47 2.72 18.94
C SER A 327 -0.27 3.95 19.48
N HIS A 328 -1.08 3.79 20.51
CA HIS A 328 -1.99 4.83 21.01
C HIS A 328 -1.47 5.57 22.25
N PHE A 329 -0.32 6.25 22.10
CA PHE A 329 0.21 7.12 23.15
C PHE A 329 -0.53 8.47 23.21
N GLU A 330 -1.01 8.81 24.40
CA GLU A 330 -1.58 10.09 24.78
C GLU A 330 -0.70 10.75 25.86
N ASN A 331 -0.79 12.07 26.02
CA ASN A 331 -0.11 12.83 27.08
C ASN A 331 1.43 12.78 27.09
N GLY A 332 2.06 12.20 26.06
CA GLY A 332 3.51 12.09 25.90
C GLY A 332 3.88 11.03 24.86
N THR A 333 5.18 10.82 24.65
CA THR A 333 5.75 9.68 23.89
C THR A 333 6.14 8.54 24.84
N TRP A 334 6.53 7.39 24.28
CA TRP A 334 6.99 6.21 25.03
C TRP A 334 8.14 6.52 26.01
N ASP A 335 8.98 7.51 25.70
CA ASP A 335 10.15 7.95 26.48
C ASP A 335 9.91 9.24 27.30
N SER A 336 8.79 9.94 27.11
CA SER A 336 8.44 11.19 27.83
C SER A 336 7.22 11.07 28.76
N GLY A 337 6.82 9.85 29.13
CA GLY A 337 5.76 9.59 30.11
C GLY A 337 4.35 9.43 29.54
N GLY A 338 4.23 9.20 28.23
CA GLY A 338 2.96 8.94 27.55
C GLY A 338 2.21 7.72 28.10
N ASN A 339 0.90 7.70 27.92
CA ASN A 339 0.00 6.68 28.43
C ASN A 339 -1.13 6.34 27.45
N CYS A 340 -1.79 5.20 27.66
CA CYS A 340 -2.99 4.78 26.94
C CYS A 340 -4.08 4.56 27.99
N PRO A 341 -4.99 5.53 28.21
CA PRO A 341 -5.98 5.50 29.28
C PRO A 341 -7.40 5.17 28.80
N ARG A 342 -7.59 4.89 27.50
CA ARG A 342 -8.90 4.61 26.90
C ARG A 342 -9.40 3.23 27.31
N THR A 343 -10.71 3.11 27.51
CA THR A 343 -11.39 1.87 27.94
C THR A 343 -12.48 1.41 26.97
N ARG A 344 -12.58 2.04 25.79
CA ARG A 344 -13.46 1.67 24.68
C ARG A 344 -12.78 1.88 23.32
N PRO A 345 -13.23 1.20 22.25
CA PRO A 345 -12.85 1.49 20.88
C PRO A 345 -13.22 2.92 20.45
N TYR A 346 -12.55 3.41 19.41
CA TYR A 346 -13.01 4.52 18.60
C TYR A 346 -14.07 4.06 17.58
N LYS A 347 -15.05 4.92 17.30
CA LYS A 347 -15.88 4.83 16.10
C LYS A 347 -15.09 5.26 14.87
N ARG A 348 -15.57 4.89 13.67
CA ARG A 348 -14.93 5.22 12.37
C ARG A 348 -14.63 6.71 12.17
N ASN A 349 -15.36 7.60 12.85
CA ASN A 349 -15.21 9.06 12.77
C ASN A 349 -14.49 9.69 13.99
N GLU A 350 -14.00 8.90 14.95
CA GLU A 350 -13.30 9.39 16.15
C GLU A 350 -11.77 9.29 16.05
N ALA A 351 -11.24 8.60 15.04
CA ALA A 351 -9.81 8.52 14.75
C ALA A 351 -9.54 8.50 13.24
N VAL A 352 -8.43 9.12 12.81
CA VAL A 352 -8.01 9.25 11.41
C VAL A 352 -6.61 8.65 11.25
N LEU A 353 -6.37 7.92 10.16
CA LEU A 353 -5.04 7.37 9.86
C LEU A 353 -4.15 8.48 9.30
N GLU A 354 -3.20 8.97 10.10
CA GLU A 354 -2.37 10.12 9.76
C GLU A 354 -0.95 10.08 10.36
N GLY A 355 -0.13 11.06 9.93
CA GLY A 355 1.27 11.18 10.33
C GLY A 355 2.08 9.93 9.96
N TYR A 356 3.04 9.56 10.81
CA TYR A 356 3.88 8.39 10.59
C TYR A 356 3.07 7.08 10.41
N ASN A 357 1.89 6.95 11.03
CA ASN A 357 1.06 5.75 10.87
C ASN A 357 0.56 5.59 9.42
N LEU A 358 0.24 6.71 8.76
CA LEU A 358 -0.17 6.73 7.36
C LEU A 358 1.01 6.48 6.42
N GLU A 359 2.20 7.03 6.71
CA GLU A 359 3.37 6.86 5.83
C GLU A 359 3.93 5.44 5.87
N LEU A 360 4.08 4.84 7.05
CA LEU A 360 4.48 3.43 7.15
C LEU A 360 3.47 2.52 6.43
N TYR A 361 2.17 2.81 6.55
CA TYR A 361 1.11 2.09 5.84
C TYR A 361 1.20 2.23 4.31
N LYS A 362 1.38 3.46 3.78
CA LYS A 362 1.59 3.69 2.33
C LYS A 362 2.81 2.94 1.80
N ILE A 363 3.94 3.02 2.50
CA ILE A 363 5.20 2.35 2.11
C ILE A 363 4.99 0.83 2.07
N GLN A 364 4.33 0.27 3.08
CA GLN A 364 3.97 -1.15 3.12
C GLN A 364 3.12 -1.59 1.93
N LEU A 365 2.09 -0.81 1.56
CA LEU A 365 1.24 -1.11 0.42
C LEU A 365 1.99 -1.02 -0.92
N GLU A 366 2.83 0.01 -1.11
CA GLU A 366 3.55 0.23 -2.37
C GLU A 366 4.67 -0.79 -2.60
N GLU A 367 5.51 -1.07 -1.60
CA GLU A 367 6.54 -2.12 -1.75
C GLU A 367 5.91 -3.51 -1.91
N LEU A 368 4.76 -3.80 -1.25
CA LEU A 368 4.00 -5.03 -1.49
C LEU A 368 3.45 -5.09 -2.92
N ARG A 369 2.94 -3.97 -3.47
CA ARG A 369 2.39 -3.90 -4.84
C ARG A 369 3.48 -4.15 -5.89
N ILE A 370 4.66 -3.57 -5.70
CA ILE A 370 5.85 -3.82 -6.53
C ILE A 370 6.22 -5.31 -6.44
N ALA A 371 6.36 -5.82 -5.21
CA ALA A 371 6.73 -7.21 -4.95
C ALA A 371 5.74 -8.22 -5.53
N GLN A 372 4.44 -7.93 -5.48
CA GLN A 372 3.37 -8.76 -6.05
C GLN A 372 3.48 -8.85 -7.57
N GLU A 373 3.74 -7.74 -8.27
CA GLU A 373 3.82 -7.75 -9.74
C GLU A 373 5.10 -8.42 -10.25
N GLU A 374 6.19 -8.39 -9.50
CA GLU A 374 7.36 -9.22 -9.75
C GLU A 374 7.11 -10.70 -9.44
N GLY A 375 6.69 -11.01 -8.21
CA GLY A 375 6.49 -12.37 -7.72
C GLY A 375 5.46 -13.16 -8.52
N ARG A 376 4.41 -12.49 -9.03
CA ARG A 376 3.39 -13.07 -9.94
C ARG A 376 4.01 -13.67 -11.20
N LYS A 377 5.09 -13.09 -11.73
CA LYS A 377 5.82 -13.61 -12.91
C LYS A 377 6.56 -14.92 -12.61
N ARG A 378 6.80 -15.22 -11.33
CA ARG A 378 7.40 -16.46 -10.81
C ARG A 378 6.38 -17.42 -10.17
N GLY A 379 5.09 -17.06 -10.17
CA GLY A 379 4.02 -17.82 -9.51
C GLY A 379 3.93 -17.64 -7.98
N LEU A 380 4.71 -16.73 -7.39
CA LEU A 380 4.71 -16.48 -5.95
C LEU A 380 3.40 -15.81 -5.50
N ARG A 381 2.93 -16.21 -4.31
CA ARG A 381 1.60 -15.83 -3.79
C ARG A 381 1.70 -14.82 -2.64
N LEU A 382 2.12 -13.60 -2.96
CA LEU A 382 2.13 -12.48 -2.00
C LEU A 382 0.72 -11.89 -1.84
N ARG A 383 0.30 -11.61 -0.61
CA ARG A 383 -1.06 -11.17 -0.23
C ARG A 383 -1.02 -10.10 0.85
N LEU A 384 -2.06 -9.26 0.88
CA LEU A 384 -2.27 -8.25 1.92
C LEU A 384 -3.10 -8.83 3.07
N PHE A 385 -2.68 -8.53 4.29
CA PHE A 385 -3.46 -8.64 5.52
C PHE A 385 -3.47 -7.23 6.12
N ASP A 386 -4.51 -6.44 5.85
CA ASP A 386 -4.58 -5.07 6.37
C ASP A 386 -5.18 -5.04 7.79
N ALA A 387 -4.31 -4.85 8.78
CA ALA A 387 -4.67 -4.67 10.18
C ALA A 387 -4.77 -3.19 10.59
N THR A 388 -4.17 -2.25 9.85
CA THR A 388 -3.89 -0.88 10.30
C THR A 388 -5.16 -0.13 10.71
N LYS A 389 -6.18 -0.12 9.86
CA LYS A 389 -7.46 0.60 10.13
C LYS A 389 -8.21 -0.01 11.31
N ALA A 390 -8.31 -1.34 11.37
CA ALA A 390 -8.99 -2.03 12.46
C ALA A 390 -8.30 -1.79 13.81
N MET A 391 -6.97 -1.75 13.84
CA MET A 391 -6.18 -1.53 15.07
C MET A 391 -6.14 -0.07 15.51
N LEU A 392 -6.13 0.89 14.57
CA LEU A 392 -6.26 2.32 14.86
C LEU A 392 -7.52 2.64 15.69
N LEU A 393 -8.58 1.84 15.52
CA LEU A 393 -9.82 2.01 16.28
C LEU A 393 -9.78 1.39 17.69
N ARG A 394 -8.66 0.85 18.16
CA ARG A 394 -8.53 0.10 19.42
C ARG A 394 -7.53 0.66 20.44
N PRO A 395 -7.64 1.95 20.84
CA PRO A 395 -6.76 2.54 21.86
C PRO A 395 -6.92 1.89 23.25
N ASP A 396 -8.01 1.14 23.44
CA ASP A 396 -8.36 0.38 24.64
C ASP A 396 -7.65 -0.98 24.73
N GLY A 397 -7.02 -1.46 23.65
CA GLY A 397 -6.43 -2.79 23.57
C GLY A 397 -5.10 -3.01 24.31
N HIS A 398 -4.46 -1.93 24.76
CA HIS A 398 -3.07 -1.96 25.22
C HIS A 398 -2.91 -2.30 26.72
N PRO A 399 -1.79 -2.90 27.15
CA PRO A 399 -1.51 -3.15 28.57
C PRO A 399 -1.40 -1.88 29.41
N SER A 400 -0.87 -0.78 28.86
CA SER A 400 -0.68 0.49 29.58
C SER A 400 0.23 0.31 30.82
N VAL A 401 -0.33 0.24 32.03
CA VAL A 401 0.39 -0.08 33.28
C VAL A 401 0.26 -1.55 33.70
N TYR A 402 -0.67 -2.30 33.11
CA TYR A 402 -1.05 -3.65 33.53
C TYR A 402 -0.15 -4.74 32.93
N GLY A 403 1.16 -4.47 32.86
CA GLY A 403 2.18 -5.42 32.39
C GLY A 403 3.18 -5.86 33.49
N HIS A 404 2.98 -5.41 34.73
CA HIS A 404 3.85 -5.66 35.88
C HIS A 404 3.06 -5.46 37.20
N LEU A 405 3.60 -5.89 38.34
CA LEU A 405 2.88 -5.76 39.63
C LEU A 405 2.81 -4.29 40.07
N PRO A 406 1.69 -3.83 40.69
CA PRO A 406 1.54 -2.43 41.11
C PRO A 406 2.54 -1.92 42.16
N ASP A 407 3.22 -2.82 42.87
CA ASP A 407 4.25 -2.52 43.88
C ASP A 407 5.69 -2.54 43.33
N GLN A 408 5.89 -3.03 42.10
CA GLN A 408 7.18 -3.00 41.44
C GLN A 408 7.53 -1.58 40.98
N LYS A 409 8.46 -0.94 41.70
CA LYS A 409 9.15 0.28 41.25
C LYS A 409 10.07 -0.03 40.06
N LEU A 410 9.47 -0.25 38.89
CA LEU A 410 10.15 -0.39 37.61
C LEU A 410 10.15 0.98 36.91
N GLU A 411 11.31 1.44 36.47
CA GLU A 411 11.46 2.62 35.59
C GLU A 411 11.05 2.30 34.13
N LEU A 412 10.06 1.41 33.94
CA LEU A 412 9.61 0.96 32.63
C LEU A 412 8.49 1.86 32.10
N PRO A 413 8.56 2.29 30.83
CA PRO A 413 7.46 2.94 30.14
C PRO A 413 6.15 2.15 30.16
N ARG A 414 5.04 2.89 30.00
CA ARG A 414 3.72 2.30 29.76
C ARG A 414 3.66 1.68 28.37
N ASP A 415 3.10 0.48 28.27
CA ASP A 415 3.03 -0.24 27.00
C ASP A 415 1.77 0.14 26.24
N CYS A 416 1.93 1.00 25.23
CA CYS A 416 0.90 1.38 24.27
C CYS A 416 1.25 0.90 22.84
N VAL A 417 2.01 -0.20 22.75
CA VAL A 417 2.51 -0.79 21.50
C VAL A 417 2.03 -2.23 21.35
N HIS A 418 2.22 -3.05 22.39
CA HIS A 418 1.70 -4.41 22.46
C HIS A 418 0.25 -4.41 22.92
N TRP A 419 -0.37 -5.59 22.92
CA TRP A 419 -1.80 -5.75 23.11
C TRP A 419 -2.07 -6.78 24.21
N CYS A 420 -3.08 -6.50 25.03
CA CYS A 420 -3.57 -7.46 26.01
C CYS A 420 -3.95 -8.78 25.34
N LEU A 421 -3.67 -9.91 26.01
CA LEU A 421 -4.13 -11.23 25.61
C LEU A 421 -4.96 -11.86 26.76
N PRO A 422 -6.23 -12.25 26.53
CA PRO A 422 -7.05 -11.98 25.33
C PRO A 422 -7.24 -10.48 25.06
N GLY A 423 -7.63 -10.13 23.82
CA GLY A 423 -7.75 -8.73 23.40
C GLY A 423 -7.90 -8.54 21.88
N PRO A 424 -7.69 -7.32 21.33
CA PRO A 424 -8.08 -6.99 19.96
C PRO A 424 -7.33 -7.74 18.86
N ILE A 425 -6.12 -8.24 19.17
CA ILE A 425 -5.34 -9.11 18.29
C ILE A 425 -6.07 -10.43 17.99
N ASP A 426 -7.00 -10.86 18.83
CA ASP A 426 -7.70 -12.14 18.64
C ASP A 426 -8.48 -12.17 17.31
N SER A 427 -9.03 -11.03 16.85
CA SER A 427 -9.68 -10.91 15.54
C SER A 427 -8.73 -10.87 14.33
N TRP A 428 -7.41 -10.83 14.53
CA TRP A 428 -6.48 -11.19 13.44
C TRP A 428 -6.61 -12.68 13.09
N ASN A 429 -6.94 -13.54 14.06
CA ASN A 429 -7.14 -14.96 13.81
C ASN A 429 -8.48 -15.23 13.12
N ASP A 430 -9.54 -14.48 13.46
CA ASP A 430 -10.82 -14.48 12.70
C ASP A 430 -10.55 -14.26 11.19
N VAL A 431 -9.74 -13.25 10.86
CA VAL A 431 -9.29 -12.96 9.48
C VAL A 431 -8.42 -14.09 8.90
N LEU A 432 -7.48 -14.64 9.68
CA LEU A 432 -6.59 -15.71 9.24
C LEU A 432 -7.36 -17.01 8.93
N LEU A 433 -8.42 -17.31 9.68
CA LEU A 433 -9.33 -18.42 9.43
C LEU A 433 -10.07 -18.22 8.10
N GLU A 434 -10.67 -17.05 7.86
CA GLU A 434 -11.38 -16.78 6.59
C GLU A 434 -10.42 -16.85 5.39
N LYS A 435 -9.22 -16.22 5.47
CA LYS A 435 -8.22 -16.32 4.40
C LYS A 435 -7.77 -17.78 4.17
N SER A 436 -7.64 -18.58 5.22
CA SER A 436 -7.31 -20.02 5.12
C SER A 436 -8.43 -20.83 4.46
N GLN A 437 -9.70 -20.60 4.83
CA GLN A 437 -10.86 -21.21 4.17
C GLN A 437 -10.91 -20.85 2.68
N TYR A 438 -10.72 -19.58 2.34
CA TYR A 438 -10.70 -19.10 0.95
C TYR A 438 -9.58 -19.76 0.12
N LEU A 439 -8.38 -19.89 0.68
CA LEU A 439 -7.26 -20.56 0.00
C LEU A 439 -7.48 -22.06 -0.17
N GLU A 440 -8.16 -22.72 0.76
CA GLU A 440 -8.53 -24.15 0.69
C GLU A 440 -9.71 -24.40 -0.27
N LYS A 441 -10.60 -23.42 -0.48
CA LYS A 441 -11.58 -23.44 -1.59
C LYS A 441 -10.83 -23.35 -2.94
N LEU A 442 -9.91 -22.40 -3.08
CA LEU A 442 -9.13 -22.20 -4.31
C LEU A 442 -8.22 -23.39 -4.68
N SER A 443 -7.66 -24.12 -3.71
CA SER A 443 -6.82 -25.31 -3.98
C SER A 443 -7.61 -26.50 -4.52
N ARG A 444 -8.92 -26.57 -4.23
CA ARG A 444 -9.82 -27.66 -4.66
C ARG A 444 -10.47 -27.39 -6.02
N THR A 445 -10.61 -26.12 -6.41
CA THR A 445 -11.17 -25.72 -7.71
C THR A 445 -10.14 -25.85 -8.83
N VAL A 446 -10.18 -26.96 -9.57
CA VAL A 446 -9.33 -27.18 -10.76
C VAL A 446 -9.78 -26.26 -11.90
N TYR A 447 -9.19 -25.06 -11.95
CA TYR A 447 -9.42 -24.09 -13.01
C TYR A 447 -8.78 -24.56 -14.32
N PHE A 448 -9.59 -25.10 -15.24
CA PHE A 448 -9.18 -25.27 -16.63
C PHE A 448 -9.17 -23.89 -17.32
N PRO A 449 -8.02 -23.37 -17.79
CA PRO A 449 -8.00 -22.11 -18.51
C PRO A 449 -8.73 -22.27 -19.86
N PRO A 450 -9.50 -21.27 -20.35
CA PRO A 450 -10.26 -21.39 -21.59
C PRO A 450 -9.45 -21.78 -22.82
N SER A 451 -8.15 -21.43 -22.85
CA SER A 451 -7.19 -21.85 -23.88
C SER A 451 -7.02 -23.37 -23.97
N CYS A 452 -7.07 -24.10 -22.86
CA CYS A 452 -7.06 -25.57 -22.88
C CYS A 452 -8.34 -26.13 -23.51
N CYS A 453 -9.51 -25.54 -23.23
CA CYS A 453 -10.76 -25.92 -23.88
C CYS A 453 -10.69 -25.67 -25.40
N VAL A 454 -10.16 -24.53 -25.84
CA VAL A 454 -9.96 -24.23 -27.28
C VAL A 454 -9.03 -25.26 -27.94
N ILE A 455 -7.89 -25.58 -27.33
CA ILE A 455 -6.94 -26.58 -27.87
C ILE A 455 -7.59 -27.98 -27.93
N ILE A 456 -8.30 -28.39 -26.88
CA ILE A 456 -9.02 -29.68 -26.86
C ILE A 456 -10.11 -29.70 -27.94
N ILE A 457 -10.88 -28.62 -28.12
CA ILE A 457 -11.90 -28.50 -29.17
C ILE A 457 -11.27 -28.56 -30.57
N GLU A 458 -10.13 -27.92 -30.81
CA GLU A 458 -9.46 -27.96 -32.13
C GLU A 458 -8.81 -29.32 -32.43
N VAL A 459 -8.28 -30.01 -31.42
CA VAL A 459 -7.83 -31.40 -31.52
C VAL A 459 -9.02 -32.33 -31.78
N MET A 460 -10.14 -32.15 -31.07
CA MET A 460 -11.39 -32.90 -31.30
C MET A 460 -11.95 -32.68 -32.71
N LYS A 461 -11.98 -31.44 -33.21
CA LYS A 461 -12.38 -31.12 -34.60
C LYS A 461 -11.50 -31.83 -35.62
N ARG A 462 -10.18 -31.83 -35.43
CA ARG A 462 -9.23 -32.57 -36.31
C ARG A 462 -9.50 -34.07 -36.28
N GLN A 463 -9.54 -34.68 -35.09
CA GLN A 463 -9.79 -36.12 -34.95
C GLN A 463 -11.18 -36.52 -35.50
N ALA A 464 -12.22 -35.72 -35.31
CA ALA A 464 -13.55 -35.97 -35.86
C ALA A 464 -13.57 -35.89 -37.40
N GLY A 465 -12.86 -34.91 -38.00
CA GLY A 465 -12.70 -34.81 -39.45
C GLY A 465 -11.95 -36.00 -40.04
N GLU A 466 -10.87 -36.43 -39.39
CA GLU A 466 -10.03 -37.54 -39.81
C GLU A 466 -10.74 -38.89 -39.67
N LEU A 467 -11.50 -39.09 -38.59
CA LEU A 467 -12.38 -40.24 -38.40
C LEU A 467 -13.50 -40.28 -39.46
N SER A 468 -14.12 -39.13 -39.77
CA SER A 468 -15.13 -38.99 -40.83
C SER A 468 -14.59 -39.39 -42.21
N LEU A 469 -13.33 -39.05 -42.50
CA LEU A 469 -12.65 -39.46 -43.74
C LEU A 469 -12.41 -40.97 -43.80
N GLN A 470 -11.89 -41.57 -42.72
CA GLN A 470 -11.68 -43.02 -42.60
C GLN A 470 -12.99 -43.83 -42.73
N LEU A 471 -14.08 -43.32 -42.14
CA LEU A 471 -15.40 -43.94 -42.17
C LEU A 471 -16.02 -43.96 -43.57
N LYS A 472 -15.83 -42.89 -44.36
CA LYS A 472 -16.25 -42.86 -45.78
C LYS A 472 -15.50 -43.88 -46.64
N LEU A 473 -14.22 -44.14 -46.34
CA LEU A 473 -13.36 -45.02 -47.15
C LEU A 473 -13.57 -46.53 -46.88
N ARG A 474 -14.08 -46.94 -45.72
CA ARG A 474 -14.09 -48.36 -45.29
C ARG A 474 -15.46 -49.08 -45.26
N ARG A 475 -16.54 -48.47 -45.74
CA ARG A 475 -17.91 -49.06 -45.81
C ARG A 475 -18.39 -49.74 -44.49
N ILE A 476 -18.04 -49.15 -43.34
CA ILE A 476 -18.48 -49.66 -42.03
C ILE A 476 -19.98 -49.39 -41.84
N PRO A 477 -20.80 -50.37 -41.39
CA PRO A 477 -22.24 -50.16 -41.20
C PRO A 477 -22.51 -49.15 -40.08
N LYS A 478 -23.45 -48.22 -40.31
CA LYS A 478 -23.72 -47.03 -39.48
C LYS A 478 -23.85 -47.32 -37.97
N VAL A 479 -24.38 -48.48 -37.59
CA VAL A 479 -24.56 -48.90 -36.19
C VAL A 479 -23.22 -49.06 -35.46
N ALA A 480 -22.20 -49.64 -36.11
CA ALA A 480 -20.87 -49.79 -35.52
C ALA A 480 -20.18 -48.43 -35.35
N THR A 481 -20.35 -47.52 -36.32
CA THR A 481 -19.88 -46.13 -36.25
C THR A 481 -20.46 -45.40 -35.04
N PHE A 482 -21.77 -45.53 -34.82
CA PHE A 482 -22.48 -44.89 -33.71
C PHE A 482 -22.02 -45.43 -32.35
N LEU A 483 -21.84 -46.75 -32.23
CA LEU A 483 -21.34 -47.38 -31.00
C LEU A 483 -19.90 -46.95 -30.66
N ILE A 484 -19.02 -46.81 -31.66
CA ILE A 484 -17.64 -46.33 -31.45
C ILE A 484 -17.63 -44.85 -31.03
N ALA A 485 -18.48 -44.00 -31.62
CA ALA A 485 -18.60 -42.61 -31.22
C ALA A 485 -19.09 -42.48 -29.76
N ILE A 486 -20.07 -43.31 -29.36
CA ILE A 486 -20.60 -43.34 -27.99
C ILE A 486 -19.55 -43.81 -26.98
N THR A 487 -18.77 -44.87 -27.26
CA THR A 487 -17.74 -45.34 -26.31
C THR A 487 -16.55 -44.39 -26.19
N VAL A 488 -16.21 -43.65 -27.25
CA VAL A 488 -15.21 -42.56 -27.18
C VAL A 488 -15.75 -41.40 -26.33
N LEU A 489 -17.00 -40.97 -26.54
CA LEU A 489 -17.64 -39.92 -25.73
C LEU A 489 -17.74 -40.29 -24.25
N LEU A 490 -18.18 -41.51 -23.92
CA LEU A 490 -18.22 -42.00 -22.53
C LEU A 490 -16.83 -42.07 -21.90
N SER A 491 -15.81 -42.54 -22.62
CA SER A 491 -14.43 -42.55 -22.14
C SER A 491 -13.91 -41.14 -21.83
N LEU A 492 -14.24 -40.16 -22.67
CA LEU A 492 -13.86 -38.76 -22.49
C LEU A 492 -14.60 -38.10 -21.32
N VAL A 493 -15.91 -38.35 -21.15
CA VAL A 493 -16.68 -37.86 -20.00
C VAL A 493 -16.13 -38.46 -18.70
N ILE A 494 -15.84 -39.76 -18.65
CA ILE A 494 -15.20 -40.40 -17.49
C ILE A 494 -13.83 -39.77 -17.20
N SER A 495 -13.03 -39.45 -18.23
CA SER A 495 -11.74 -38.77 -18.08
C SER A 495 -11.83 -37.35 -17.52
N VAL A 496 -12.90 -36.61 -17.83
CA VAL A 496 -13.10 -35.22 -17.38
C VAL A 496 -13.69 -35.13 -15.97
N TYR A 497 -14.52 -36.10 -15.56
CA TYR A 497 -15.27 -36.05 -14.29
C TYR A 497 -14.79 -37.03 -13.20
N SER A 498 -13.74 -37.83 -13.44
CA SER A 498 -13.17 -38.72 -12.41
C SER A 498 -12.09 -38.02 -11.58
N PRO A 499 -12.14 -38.08 -10.23
CA PRO A 499 -11.15 -37.43 -9.36
C PRO A 499 -9.76 -38.12 -9.46
N PRO A 500 -8.65 -37.40 -9.15
CA PRO A 500 -7.28 -37.93 -9.30
C PRO A 500 -6.99 -39.25 -8.57
N SER A 501 -7.68 -39.51 -7.45
CA SER A 501 -7.57 -40.76 -6.68
C SER A 501 -8.03 -42.01 -7.44
N PHE A 502 -8.85 -41.86 -8.48
CA PHE A 502 -9.25 -42.96 -9.37
C PHE A 502 -8.08 -43.42 -10.25
N TRP A 503 -7.28 -42.48 -10.76
CA TRP A 503 -6.15 -42.75 -11.64
C TRP A 503 -4.94 -43.32 -10.88
N TYR A 504 -4.68 -42.86 -9.67
CA TYR A 504 -3.62 -43.42 -8.80
C TYR A 504 -3.80 -44.93 -8.59
N LYS A 505 -5.03 -45.37 -8.30
CA LYS A 505 -5.36 -46.80 -8.12
C LYS A 505 -5.32 -47.64 -9.40
N LEU A 506 -5.23 -47.04 -10.59
CA LEU A 506 -5.02 -47.76 -11.84
C LEU A 506 -3.53 -47.95 -12.16
N GLY A 507 -2.66 -47.05 -11.70
CA GLY A 507 -1.20 -47.21 -11.83
C GLY A 507 -0.66 -48.39 -11.02
N GLU A 508 -1.12 -48.56 -9.79
CA GLU A 508 -0.72 -49.68 -8.90
C GLU A 508 -1.12 -51.08 -9.42
N ILE A 509 -1.91 -51.16 -10.50
CA ILE A 509 -2.42 -52.42 -11.07
C ILE A 509 -1.59 -52.88 -12.29
N SER A 510 -0.71 -52.04 -12.87
CA SER A 510 0.03 -52.41 -14.10
C SER A 510 1.37 -53.13 -13.90
N GLU A 511 1.97 -53.11 -12.71
CA GLU A 511 3.31 -53.72 -12.46
C GLU A 511 3.24 -55.05 -11.69
N ALA A 512 2.68 -56.10 -12.32
CA ALA A 512 2.74 -57.46 -11.77
C ALA A 512 2.66 -58.56 -12.85
N THR A 513 3.81 -59.12 -13.28
CA THR A 513 3.99 -60.51 -13.78
C THR A 513 5.49 -60.81 -14.00
N PRO A 514 5.98 -62.08 -13.99
CA PRO A 514 7.33 -62.38 -13.45
C PRO A 514 8.27 -63.24 -14.35
N SER A 515 9.40 -63.68 -13.76
CA SER A 515 10.33 -64.78 -14.15
C SER A 515 11.24 -64.56 -15.38
N LEU A 516 12.50 -65.06 -15.46
CA LEU A 516 13.45 -65.76 -14.56
C LEU A 516 14.90 -65.45 -15.10
N GLU A 517 16.08 -66.04 -14.77
CA GLU A 517 16.45 -67.31 -14.13
C GLU A 517 17.78 -67.27 -13.32
N GLU A 518 18.93 -67.67 -13.88
CA GLU A 518 20.23 -67.96 -13.20
C GLU A 518 21.46 -67.46 -14.04
N SER A 519 22.74 -67.48 -13.63
CA SER A 519 23.44 -68.36 -12.67
C SER A 519 24.65 -67.77 -11.91
N THR A 520 24.62 -67.98 -10.59
CA THR A 520 25.71 -68.26 -9.62
C THR A 520 27.20 -68.05 -9.96
N ILE A 521 27.87 -67.20 -9.15
CA ILE A 521 29.20 -67.41 -8.52
C ILE A 521 29.45 -66.25 -7.51
N ARG A 522 30.03 -66.41 -6.30
CA ARG A 522 30.41 -67.58 -5.46
C ARG A 522 30.32 -67.18 -3.95
N ARG A 523 31.13 -67.78 -3.06
CA ARG A 523 31.36 -67.54 -1.60
C ARG A 523 32.81 -67.99 -1.27
N PRO A 524 33.42 -67.89 -0.04
CA PRO A 524 32.82 -67.61 1.30
C PRO A 524 33.69 -66.81 2.33
N LYS A 525 33.18 -66.77 3.59
CA LYS A 525 33.88 -66.71 4.92
C LYS A 525 34.29 -65.37 5.57
N ASP A 526 33.79 -65.20 6.80
CA ASP A 526 34.35 -64.50 7.98
C ASP A 526 35.50 -65.34 8.63
N PRO A 527 36.22 -64.94 9.73
CA PRO A 527 36.01 -63.81 10.67
C PRO A 527 37.32 -63.09 11.17
N GLU A 528 37.23 -62.41 12.34
CA GLU A 528 38.27 -62.14 13.39
C GLU A 528 39.09 -60.81 13.44
N TRP A 529 39.63 -60.55 14.65
CA TRP A 529 40.27 -59.34 15.25
C TRP A 529 41.83 -59.49 15.30
N PRO A 530 42.72 -58.67 15.98
CA PRO A 530 42.51 -57.59 16.99
C PRO A 530 43.48 -56.35 17.02
N GLU A 531 43.22 -55.47 18.00
CA GLU A 531 44.10 -54.58 18.84
C GLU A 531 45.49 -54.05 18.42
N SER A 532 45.79 -52.78 18.81
CA SER A 532 46.96 -52.42 19.67
C SER A 532 46.88 -50.98 20.26
N ASN A 533 47.65 -50.72 21.34
CA ASN A 533 47.69 -49.48 22.16
C ASN A 533 48.81 -48.48 21.69
N ASP A 534 49.24 -47.38 22.32
CA ASP A 534 49.23 -46.99 23.76
C ASP A 534 49.63 -45.51 24.04
N THR A 535 49.43 -45.04 25.30
CA THR A 535 50.11 -43.91 26.03
C THR A 535 49.87 -42.44 25.59
N THR A 536 49.78 -41.39 26.45
CA THR A 536 49.73 -41.27 27.94
C THR A 536 49.15 -39.93 28.47
N LYS A 537 48.40 -39.98 29.60
CA LYS A 537 48.40 -39.09 30.83
C LYS A 537 48.52 -37.54 30.70
N SER A 538 47.53 -36.70 31.10
CA SER A 538 47.09 -36.27 32.48
C SER A 538 47.97 -35.18 33.15
N LYS A 539 47.51 -34.23 34.00
CA LYS A 539 46.27 -34.06 34.80
C LYS A 539 46.05 -32.58 35.28
N GLU A 540 44.97 -32.28 36.03
CA GLU A 540 44.60 -30.93 36.56
C GLU A 540 45.33 -30.52 37.87
N ILE A 541 45.33 -29.21 38.22
CA ILE A 541 45.22 -28.61 39.59
C ILE A 541 44.56 -27.20 39.50
N LEU A 542 43.97 -26.71 40.61
CA LEU A 542 43.16 -25.49 40.78
C LEU A 542 43.90 -24.27 41.42
N GLY A 543 43.41 -23.05 41.13
CA GLY A 543 43.25 -21.94 42.12
C GLY A 543 44.36 -20.88 42.26
N GLY A 544 43.97 -19.62 42.54
CA GLY A 544 44.87 -18.56 43.04
C GLY A 544 44.60 -17.11 42.57
N ASP A 545 43.77 -16.39 43.32
CA ASP A 545 43.84 -14.97 43.76
C ASP A 545 44.11 -13.75 42.82
N GLU A 546 43.28 -12.71 43.04
CA GLU A 546 43.46 -11.27 42.74
C GLU A 546 44.27 -10.56 43.89
N PRO A 547 44.45 -9.21 44.02
CA PRO A 547 44.01 -8.04 43.23
C PRO A 547 45.07 -6.92 42.97
N GLY A 548 44.68 -5.80 42.33
CA GLY A 548 45.29 -4.45 42.53
C GLY A 548 45.65 -3.66 41.23
N SER A 549 45.16 -2.42 40.99
CA SER A 549 45.49 -1.13 41.65
C SER A 549 46.79 -0.47 41.09
N GLN A 550 46.89 0.80 40.66
CA GLN A 550 46.00 2.00 40.66
C GLN A 550 46.59 3.14 39.79
N LYS A 551 45.75 4.03 39.18
CA LYS A 551 46.00 5.48 38.86
C LYS A 551 47.20 5.82 37.93
N ALA A 552 47.48 7.04 37.43
CA ALA A 552 46.81 8.35 37.31
C ALA A 552 47.37 9.04 36.02
N ALA A 553 46.58 9.71 35.17
CA ALA A 553 46.23 11.15 35.13
C ALA A 553 47.28 12.10 34.47
N GLN A 554 46.78 13.21 33.86
CA GLN A 554 47.51 14.42 33.41
C GLN A 554 48.46 14.30 32.18
N GLU A 555 48.72 15.32 31.33
CA GLU A 555 48.02 16.60 30.99
C GLU A 555 48.66 17.26 29.72
N THR A 556 48.19 18.46 29.33
CA THR A 556 48.81 19.46 28.40
C THR A 556 48.61 19.31 26.88
N ALA A 557 48.88 20.41 26.15
CA ALA A 557 48.57 20.62 24.74
C ALA A 557 49.61 21.57 24.07
N ALA A 558 49.68 21.61 22.73
CA ALA A 558 50.09 22.82 21.96
C ALA A 558 49.95 22.68 20.43
N ALA A 559 49.88 23.84 19.75
CA ALA A 559 49.66 24.05 18.32
C ALA A 559 50.87 23.80 17.38
N GLY A 560 50.62 23.77 16.05
CA GLY A 560 51.64 23.80 14.97
C GLY A 560 51.17 23.13 13.67
N SER A 561 50.46 23.79 12.76
CA SER A 561 50.95 24.69 11.69
C SER A 561 51.50 24.01 10.41
N THR A 562 50.71 24.10 9.34
CA THR A 562 51.12 24.27 7.92
C THR A 562 52.17 23.34 7.26
N ARG A 563 51.76 22.65 6.20
CA ARG A 563 52.34 22.86 4.85
C ARG A 563 51.47 22.31 3.72
N SER A 564 51.59 22.94 2.54
CA SER A 564 50.94 22.56 1.28
C SER A 564 51.89 21.79 0.36
N SER A 565 51.36 20.85 -0.41
CA SER A 565 51.95 20.32 -1.64
C SER A 565 50.84 20.03 -2.66
N SER A 566 51.18 19.95 -3.95
CA SER A 566 50.23 20.18 -5.04
C SER A 566 50.41 19.23 -6.24
N ILE A 567 49.28 18.86 -6.87
CA ILE A 567 49.17 18.35 -8.26
C ILE A 567 49.75 16.92 -8.46
N PRO A 568 49.28 16.07 -9.43
CA PRO A 568 48.27 16.27 -10.48
C PRO A 568 47.06 15.31 -10.46
N SER A 569 46.08 15.60 -11.32
CA SER A 569 45.01 14.67 -11.73
C SER A 569 45.48 13.69 -12.81
N PRO A 570 44.91 12.47 -12.88
CA PRO A 570 44.90 11.65 -14.09
C PRO A 570 43.51 11.58 -14.76
N SER A 571 43.55 11.62 -16.08
CA SER A 571 42.47 11.49 -17.07
C SER A 571 41.44 10.36 -16.88
N SER A 572 40.20 10.62 -17.28
CA SER A 572 39.19 9.60 -17.64
C SER A 572 39.65 8.69 -18.79
N PRO A 573 39.05 7.48 -18.91
CA PRO A 573 38.63 7.03 -20.24
C PRO A 573 37.25 6.35 -20.30
N ALA A 574 36.63 6.49 -21.48
CA ALA A 574 35.59 5.63 -22.10
C ALA A 574 34.23 5.42 -21.39
N GLN A 575 33.17 5.82 -22.09
CA GLN A 575 31.82 5.26 -21.94
C GLN A 575 31.74 3.87 -22.60
N ILE A 576 30.75 3.06 -22.21
CA ILE A 576 30.22 1.96 -23.04
C ILE A 576 28.73 2.25 -23.26
N ASP A 577 28.31 2.36 -24.51
CA ASP A 577 26.92 2.53 -24.92
C ASP A 577 26.19 1.17 -25.02
N HIS A 578 24.95 1.13 -24.56
CA HIS A 578 24.01 0.04 -24.80
C HIS A 578 22.61 0.57 -25.13
N SER A 579 22.54 1.37 -26.19
CA SER A 579 21.33 1.59 -26.95
C SER A 579 20.70 0.27 -27.43
N TYR A 580 19.38 0.11 -27.22
CA TYR A 580 18.61 -0.99 -27.81
C TYR A 580 17.31 -0.44 -28.43
N ASN A 581 17.31 -0.33 -29.75
CA ASN A 581 16.14 0.10 -30.52
C ASN A 581 14.98 -0.89 -30.39
N ARG A 582 13.74 -0.38 -30.37
CA ARG A 582 12.55 -1.16 -30.73
C ARG A 582 11.63 -0.29 -31.60
N THR A 583 11.56 -0.63 -32.88
CA THR A 583 10.74 0.06 -33.89
C THR A 583 9.31 -0.49 -33.97
N ASN A 584 8.43 0.28 -34.62
CA ASN A 584 6.99 0.03 -34.72
C ASN A 584 6.60 -1.30 -35.39
N SER A 585 5.43 -1.82 -34.98
CA SER A 585 4.41 -2.23 -35.95
C SER A 585 3.01 -1.90 -35.41
N GLN A 586 2.17 -1.32 -36.27
CA GLN A 586 0.71 -1.26 -36.11
C GLN A 586 0.11 -2.61 -36.62
N ASN A 587 -1.21 -2.89 -36.69
CA ASN A 587 -2.43 -2.08 -36.51
C ASN A 587 -3.61 -2.98 -35.99
N PRO A 588 -4.93 -2.64 -36.01
CA PRO A 588 -5.71 -2.59 -34.76
C PRO A 588 -6.99 -3.48 -34.72
N THR A 589 -7.65 -3.57 -33.56
CA THR A 589 -9.12 -3.42 -33.38
C THR A 589 -9.55 -3.63 -31.91
N GLY A 590 -10.62 -2.94 -31.49
CA GLY A 590 -11.41 -3.30 -30.29
C GLY A 590 -11.22 -2.42 -29.05
N THR A 591 -12.29 -1.70 -28.68
CA THR A 591 -12.54 -1.03 -27.37
C THR A 591 -11.42 -0.16 -26.78
N THR A 592 -11.59 1.16 -26.87
CA THR A 592 -10.75 2.17 -26.20
C THR A 592 -11.04 2.24 -24.70
N GLN A 593 -10.14 1.66 -23.91
CA GLN A 593 -9.99 2.00 -22.49
C GLN A 593 -9.29 3.36 -22.40
N GLU A 594 -9.82 4.33 -21.64
CA GLU A 594 -9.15 5.63 -21.48
C GLU A 594 -7.84 5.45 -20.70
N ASN A 595 -6.71 5.70 -21.36
CA ASN A 595 -5.40 5.69 -20.73
C ASN A 595 -5.26 6.92 -19.82
N TYR A 596 -5.58 6.74 -18.53
CA TYR A 596 -5.33 7.74 -17.50
C TYR A 596 -3.82 8.06 -17.40
N CYS A 597 -3.42 9.24 -17.88
CA CYS A 597 -2.06 9.74 -17.70
C CYS A 597 -1.98 10.67 -16.48
N ASP A 598 -1.14 10.30 -15.51
CA ASP A 598 -0.62 11.24 -14.51
C ASP A 598 0.38 12.19 -15.16
N LEU A 599 0.18 13.50 -14.94
CA LEU A 599 1.04 14.57 -15.46
C LEU A 599 2.22 14.86 -14.53
N PHE A 600 2.12 14.50 -13.26
CA PHE A 600 2.97 15.04 -12.20
C PHE A 600 4.08 14.08 -11.74
N SER A 601 4.04 12.82 -12.20
CA SER A 601 5.13 11.84 -12.10
C SER A 601 5.93 11.80 -13.40
N GLY A 602 7.23 12.04 -13.33
CA GLY A 602 8.06 12.27 -14.52
C GLY A 602 9.48 12.73 -14.23
N GLU A 603 10.11 13.33 -15.23
CA GLU A 603 11.50 13.79 -15.20
C GLU A 603 11.68 15.14 -15.92
N TRP A 604 12.72 15.89 -15.55
CA TRP A 604 13.17 17.05 -16.31
C TRP A 604 14.11 16.60 -17.43
N VAL A 605 13.78 16.99 -18.66
CA VAL A 605 14.59 16.69 -19.86
C VAL A 605 15.05 17.99 -20.54
N PRO A 606 16.20 17.98 -21.24
CA PRO A 606 16.70 19.16 -21.94
C PRO A 606 15.71 19.69 -22.96
N ASN A 607 15.57 21.02 -23.01
CA ASN A 607 14.71 21.76 -23.90
C ASN A 607 15.50 22.90 -24.57
N PRO A 608 16.11 22.68 -25.75
CA PRO A 608 16.89 23.70 -26.43
C PRO A 608 16.10 24.94 -26.86
N GLU A 609 14.78 24.81 -27.04
CA GLU A 609 13.88 25.82 -27.60
C GLU A 609 13.43 26.88 -26.59
N ALA A 610 13.36 26.53 -25.30
CA ALA A 610 13.11 27.48 -24.21
C ALA A 610 14.30 28.46 -24.01
N PRO A 611 14.12 29.64 -23.37
CA PRO A 611 12.86 30.19 -22.88
C PRO A 611 12.00 30.74 -24.02
N TYR A 612 10.70 30.81 -23.78
CA TYR A 612 9.71 31.24 -24.78
C TYR A 612 9.50 32.76 -24.81
N TYR A 613 10.02 33.48 -23.82
CA TYR A 613 10.03 34.93 -23.69
C TYR A 613 11.32 35.38 -22.99
N THR A 614 11.53 36.69 -22.85
CA THR A 614 12.64 37.28 -22.11
C THR A 614 12.15 38.47 -21.28
N ASN A 615 13.04 39.02 -20.44
CA ASN A 615 12.82 40.30 -19.75
C ASN A 615 12.68 41.52 -20.68
N ALA A 616 12.98 41.38 -21.98
CA ALA A 616 12.72 42.41 -22.99
C ALA A 616 11.36 42.22 -23.71
N THR A 617 10.72 41.04 -23.59
CA THR A 617 9.44 40.72 -24.26
C THR A 617 8.28 40.45 -23.29
N CYS A 618 8.50 40.57 -21.98
CA CYS A 618 7.46 40.64 -20.97
C CYS A 618 7.79 41.70 -19.92
N TYR A 619 6.98 42.76 -19.88
CA TYR A 619 7.15 43.85 -18.91
C TYR A 619 6.62 43.52 -17.50
N ARG A 620 5.88 42.41 -17.34
CA ARG A 620 5.19 42.06 -16.09
C ARG A 620 6.09 41.38 -15.04
N ILE A 621 7.32 41.01 -15.40
CA ILE A 621 8.29 40.37 -14.50
C ILE A 621 8.73 41.36 -13.42
N GLN A 622 8.50 41.02 -12.14
CA GLN A 622 8.97 41.84 -11.01
C GLN A 622 10.47 41.65 -10.78
N ASP A 623 11.15 42.70 -10.33
CA ASP A 623 12.61 42.74 -10.25
C ASP A 623 13.24 41.58 -9.46
N HIS A 624 12.68 41.22 -8.31
CA HIS A 624 13.18 40.08 -7.50
C HIS A 624 13.10 38.71 -8.22
N GLN A 625 12.36 38.61 -9.33
CA GLN A 625 12.24 37.41 -10.19
C GLN A 625 12.99 37.59 -11.53
N ASN A 626 13.54 38.78 -11.81
CA ASN A 626 14.07 39.18 -13.11
C ASN A 626 15.56 38.82 -13.26
N CYS A 627 15.87 37.53 -13.16
CA CYS A 627 17.24 37.00 -13.14
C CYS A 627 18.09 37.42 -14.36
N LEU A 628 17.43 37.69 -15.50
CA LEU A 628 18.08 38.20 -16.71
C LEU A 628 18.45 39.70 -16.62
N LYS A 629 17.62 40.54 -15.97
CA LYS A 629 17.92 41.97 -15.76
C LYS A 629 19.15 42.15 -14.86
N TYR A 630 19.28 41.33 -13.83
CA TYR A 630 20.40 41.33 -12.90
C TYR A 630 21.58 40.44 -13.34
N ALA A 631 21.64 40.12 -14.64
CA ALA A 631 22.76 39.45 -15.30
C ALA A 631 23.23 38.14 -14.63
N ARG A 632 22.28 37.27 -14.23
CA ARG A 632 22.58 35.90 -13.80
C ARG A 632 23.41 35.20 -14.89
N PRO A 633 24.64 34.72 -14.59
CA PRO A 633 25.58 34.28 -15.61
C PRO A 633 25.28 32.87 -16.15
N ASP A 634 24.62 32.03 -15.36
CA ASP A 634 24.22 30.68 -15.75
C ASP A 634 22.80 30.70 -16.34
N THR A 635 22.69 30.41 -17.63
CA THR A 635 21.40 30.34 -18.34
C THR A 635 20.88 28.91 -18.54
N GLY A 636 21.61 27.91 -18.01
CA GLY A 636 21.28 26.48 -18.16
C GLY A 636 19.92 26.09 -17.58
N PHE A 637 19.49 26.74 -16.49
CA PHE A 637 18.19 26.48 -15.85
C PHE A 637 16.98 26.75 -16.78
N LEU A 638 17.16 27.58 -17.81
CA LEU A 638 16.14 27.89 -18.81
C LEU A 638 15.93 26.78 -19.85
N LYS A 639 16.89 25.85 -19.99
CA LYS A 639 16.95 24.86 -21.09
C LYS A 639 16.37 23.51 -20.69
N TRP A 640 15.25 23.52 -19.97
CA TRP A 640 14.61 22.31 -19.42
C TRP A 640 13.10 22.34 -19.61
N ARG A 641 12.50 21.15 -19.77
CA ARG A 641 11.04 20.94 -19.72
C ARG A 641 10.70 19.73 -18.87
N TRP A 642 9.50 19.70 -18.33
CA TRP A 642 8.97 18.47 -17.73
C TRP A 642 8.52 17.48 -18.81
N LYS A 643 8.62 16.21 -18.48
CA LYS A 643 8.17 15.06 -19.26
C LYS A 643 7.53 14.06 -18.29
N PRO A 644 6.21 13.83 -18.33
CA PRO A 644 5.56 12.77 -17.56
C PRO A 644 6.03 11.37 -17.98
N ASP A 645 5.91 10.39 -17.09
CA ASP A 645 6.28 9.00 -17.40
C ASP A 645 5.28 8.32 -18.35
N GLY A 646 4.00 8.66 -18.25
CA GLY A 646 2.90 7.96 -18.92
C GLY A 646 2.41 8.57 -20.24
N CYS A 647 2.72 9.83 -20.54
CA CYS A 647 2.30 10.51 -21.77
C CYS A 647 3.16 11.72 -22.11
N VAL A 648 2.91 12.30 -23.29
CA VAL A 648 3.45 13.60 -23.68
C VAL A 648 2.59 14.70 -23.06
N LEU A 649 3.19 15.56 -22.25
CA LEU A 649 2.64 16.88 -21.91
C LEU A 649 2.93 17.82 -23.10
N PRO A 650 1.95 18.54 -23.66
CA PRO A 650 2.20 19.60 -24.63
C PRO A 650 3.11 20.70 -24.05
N ILE A 651 3.77 21.46 -24.93
CA ILE A 651 4.33 22.77 -24.53
C ILE A 651 3.18 23.77 -24.59
N PHE A 652 3.09 24.68 -23.63
CA PHE A 652 2.12 25.76 -23.62
C PHE A 652 2.10 26.54 -24.96
N ASP A 653 0.95 26.51 -25.65
CA ASP A 653 0.70 27.31 -26.85
C ASP A 653 -0.21 28.49 -26.46
N PRO A 654 0.30 29.73 -26.47
CA PRO A 654 -0.49 30.89 -26.07
C PRO A 654 -1.71 31.14 -26.98
N ASN A 655 -1.66 30.76 -28.26
CA ASN A 655 -2.82 30.89 -29.15
C ASN A 655 -3.89 29.87 -28.79
N HIS A 656 -3.49 28.60 -28.59
CA HIS A 656 -4.42 27.54 -28.22
C HIS A 656 -5.05 27.81 -26.85
N PHE A 657 -4.24 28.22 -25.87
CA PHE A 657 -4.74 28.59 -24.55
C PHE A 657 -5.76 29.73 -24.64
N LEU A 658 -5.45 30.82 -25.37
CA LEU A 658 -6.37 31.96 -25.52
C LEU A 658 -7.70 31.59 -26.21
N GLU A 659 -7.70 30.69 -27.19
CA GLU A 659 -8.94 30.15 -27.76
C GLU A 659 -9.69 29.24 -26.76
N LEU A 660 -8.98 28.38 -26.02
CA LEU A 660 -9.53 27.49 -25.00
C LEU A 660 -10.19 28.26 -23.84
N VAL A 661 -9.67 29.44 -23.50
CA VAL A 661 -10.23 30.35 -22.48
C VAL A 661 -11.03 31.53 -23.05
N ARG A 662 -11.35 31.52 -24.36
CA ARG A 662 -12.13 32.58 -25.02
C ARG A 662 -13.48 32.76 -24.32
N GLY A 663 -13.78 33.99 -23.90
CA GLY A 663 -15.01 34.35 -23.20
C GLY A 663 -15.06 33.95 -21.72
N LYS A 664 -13.94 33.49 -21.13
CA LYS A 664 -13.86 32.98 -19.75
C LYS A 664 -12.99 33.84 -18.84
N SER A 665 -12.79 33.39 -17.61
CA SER A 665 -12.06 34.12 -16.58
C SER A 665 -11.31 33.19 -15.62
N ILE A 666 -10.12 33.63 -15.15
CA ILE A 666 -9.29 32.89 -14.19
C ILE A 666 -8.84 33.77 -13.01
N ALA A 667 -9.05 33.26 -11.79
CA ALA A 667 -8.62 33.90 -10.55
C ALA A 667 -7.49 33.10 -9.88
N PHE A 668 -6.33 33.72 -9.72
CA PHE A 668 -5.25 33.21 -8.87
C PHE A 668 -5.46 33.73 -7.44
N ILE A 669 -5.31 32.87 -6.44
CA ILE A 669 -5.61 33.19 -5.03
C ILE A 669 -4.48 32.65 -4.16
N GLY A 670 -3.79 33.52 -3.42
CA GLY A 670 -2.72 33.05 -2.54
C GLY A 670 -1.61 34.02 -2.19
N ASP A 671 -0.43 33.43 -1.91
CA ASP A 671 0.80 34.13 -1.57
C ASP A 671 1.56 34.68 -2.82
N SER A 672 2.75 35.23 -2.60
CA SER A 672 3.61 35.76 -3.67
C SER A 672 4.05 34.70 -4.69
N VAL A 673 4.03 33.41 -4.34
CA VAL A 673 4.29 32.31 -5.29
C VAL A 673 3.06 32.05 -6.16
N ALA A 674 1.84 32.36 -5.70
CA ALA A 674 0.64 32.41 -6.57
C ALA A 674 0.73 33.56 -7.59
N ARG A 675 1.24 34.74 -7.17
CA ARG A 675 1.50 35.89 -8.06
C ARG A 675 2.55 35.58 -9.14
N ASN A 676 3.65 34.93 -8.75
CA ASN A 676 4.74 34.49 -9.64
C ASN A 676 4.23 33.52 -10.74
N HIS A 677 3.24 32.66 -10.43
CA HIS A 677 2.56 31.79 -11.43
C HIS A 677 1.76 32.59 -12.46
N MET A 678 0.92 33.53 -11.98
CA MET A 678 0.14 34.43 -12.84
C MET A 678 1.04 35.28 -13.75
N GLN A 679 2.17 35.76 -13.24
CA GLN A 679 3.14 36.55 -14.02
C GLN A 679 3.77 35.72 -15.14
N SER A 680 4.14 34.46 -14.87
CA SER A 680 4.59 33.51 -15.91
C SER A 680 3.55 33.32 -17.01
N LEU A 681 2.27 33.14 -16.65
CA LEU A 681 1.18 32.99 -17.63
C LEU A 681 1.06 34.22 -18.53
N ILE A 682 1.04 35.43 -17.96
CA ILE A 682 0.99 36.67 -18.75
C ILE A 682 2.20 36.80 -19.69
N CYS A 683 3.41 36.41 -19.23
CA CYS A 683 4.62 36.45 -20.06
C CYS A 683 4.68 35.39 -21.17
N LEU A 684 4.00 34.25 -21.01
CA LEU A 684 3.81 33.30 -22.10
C LEU A 684 2.80 33.81 -23.13
N LEU A 685 1.77 34.53 -22.68
CA LEU A 685 0.72 35.11 -23.52
C LEU A 685 1.15 36.37 -24.30
N SER A 686 2.11 37.16 -23.81
CA SER A 686 2.65 38.33 -24.54
C SER A 686 3.33 37.98 -25.87
N ARG A 687 3.59 36.69 -26.12
CA ARG A 687 4.00 36.14 -27.43
C ARG A 687 2.93 36.30 -28.52
N VAL A 688 1.68 36.59 -28.15
CA VAL A 688 0.54 36.80 -29.07
C VAL A 688 -0.02 38.21 -28.90
N LEU A 689 -0.35 38.62 -27.66
CA LEU A 689 -0.73 39.99 -27.32
C LEU A 689 -0.51 40.28 -25.82
N ASP A 690 -0.21 41.53 -25.48
CA ASP A 690 -0.25 42.02 -24.11
C ASP A 690 -1.70 42.32 -23.69
N PRO A 691 -2.09 42.07 -22.42
CA PRO A 691 -3.41 42.41 -21.92
C PRO A 691 -3.51 43.88 -21.48
N LEU A 692 -4.73 44.41 -21.40
CA LEU A 692 -4.96 45.70 -20.75
C LEU A 692 -5.09 45.51 -19.23
N ASP A 693 -4.30 46.24 -18.45
CA ASP A 693 -4.53 46.40 -17.01
C ASP A 693 -5.76 47.28 -16.75
N VAL A 694 -6.68 46.80 -15.92
CA VAL A 694 -7.92 47.49 -15.54
C VAL A 694 -8.07 47.61 -14.02
N SER A 695 -6.98 47.42 -13.27
CA SER A 695 -6.96 47.40 -11.81
C SER A 695 -7.35 48.76 -11.20
N THR A 696 -8.23 48.76 -10.20
CA THR A 696 -8.74 49.96 -9.51
C THR A 696 -8.40 49.95 -8.02
N GLY A 697 -7.12 50.01 -7.68
CA GLY A 697 -6.66 50.02 -6.28
C GLY A 697 -5.14 49.86 -6.12
N ASN A 698 -4.73 49.40 -4.94
CA ASN A 698 -3.33 49.07 -4.62
C ASN A 698 -2.84 47.83 -5.39
N ASP A 699 -1.52 47.75 -5.60
CA ASP A 699 -0.81 46.70 -6.37
C ASP A 699 -1.02 45.24 -5.92
N GLU A 700 -1.64 45.01 -4.76
CA GLU A 700 -1.83 43.66 -4.21
C GLU A 700 -2.91 42.86 -4.95
N ASN A 701 -4.02 43.48 -5.34
CA ASN A 701 -5.13 42.84 -6.06
C ASN A 701 -5.27 43.47 -7.44
N GLN A 702 -5.13 42.68 -8.51
CA GLN A 702 -4.95 43.20 -9.87
C GLN A 702 -5.72 42.37 -10.91
N HIS A 703 -6.13 43.04 -11.98
CA HIS A 703 -7.07 42.55 -12.99
C HIS A 703 -6.62 42.95 -14.40
N TRP A 704 -6.53 41.99 -15.32
CA TRP A 704 -6.12 42.21 -16.71
C TRP A 704 -7.10 41.57 -17.70
N VAL A 705 -7.27 42.22 -18.86
CA VAL A 705 -8.27 41.85 -19.89
C VAL A 705 -7.62 41.69 -21.25
N TYR A 706 -7.73 40.48 -21.81
CA TYR A 706 -7.41 40.14 -23.20
C TYR A 706 -8.64 40.38 -24.07
N LYS A 707 -8.84 41.64 -24.52
CA LYS A 707 -10.07 42.11 -25.17
C LYS A 707 -10.50 41.26 -26.37
N ASP A 708 -9.56 40.93 -27.26
CA ASP A 708 -9.83 40.21 -28.51
C ASP A 708 -10.27 38.75 -28.29
N TYR A 709 -10.09 38.26 -27.06
CA TYR A 709 -10.50 36.94 -26.59
C TYR A 709 -11.64 36.99 -25.56
N ASN A 710 -12.05 38.18 -25.11
CA ASN A 710 -12.93 38.38 -23.96
C ASN A 710 -12.52 37.52 -22.75
N PHE A 711 -11.20 37.44 -22.49
CA PHE A 711 -10.61 36.63 -21.43
C PHE A 711 -10.03 37.50 -20.31
N ASN A 712 -10.36 37.18 -19.07
CA ASN A 712 -9.96 37.96 -17.88
C ASN A 712 -9.05 37.14 -16.96
N ILE A 713 -7.94 37.72 -16.51
CA ILE A 713 -7.03 37.13 -15.52
C ILE A 713 -6.88 38.05 -14.31
N SER A 714 -6.94 37.47 -13.11
CA SER A 714 -6.93 38.20 -11.84
C SER A 714 -6.03 37.55 -10.80
N ILE A 715 -5.47 38.36 -9.89
CA ILE A 715 -4.76 37.90 -8.69
C ILE A 715 -5.41 38.49 -7.43
N PHE A 716 -5.63 37.64 -6.43
CA PHE A 716 -6.06 38.02 -5.09
C PHE A 716 -4.97 37.66 -4.07
N SER A 717 -4.48 38.68 -3.35
CA SER A 717 -3.48 38.60 -2.29
C SER A 717 -4.11 37.97 -1.04
N ALA A 718 -3.86 36.68 -0.83
CA ALA A 718 -4.46 35.89 0.26
C ALA A 718 -3.41 34.92 0.85
N PRO A 719 -2.32 35.42 1.48
CA PRO A 719 -1.16 34.61 1.85
C PRO A 719 -1.46 33.49 2.87
N TYR A 720 -2.56 33.62 3.63
CA TYR A 720 -3.04 32.60 4.57
C TYR A 720 -4.41 31.99 4.16
N LEU A 721 -4.98 32.39 3.02
CA LEU A 721 -6.30 32.00 2.48
C LEU A 721 -7.54 32.32 3.35
N VAL A 722 -7.41 32.37 4.68
CA VAL A 722 -8.42 32.80 5.65
C VAL A 722 -8.21 34.24 6.10
N ARG A 723 -9.23 34.83 6.74
CA ARG A 723 -9.14 36.19 7.30
C ARG A 723 -7.88 36.32 8.15
N SER A 724 -7.04 37.28 7.80
CA SER A 724 -5.82 37.56 8.54
C SER A 724 -5.57 39.06 8.69
N GLU A 725 -5.05 39.46 9.85
CA GLU A 725 -4.87 40.87 10.23
C GLU A 725 -3.44 41.08 10.75
N LYS A 726 -2.81 42.19 10.34
CA LYS A 726 -1.47 42.58 10.83
C LYS A 726 -1.60 43.04 12.29
N THR A 727 -0.74 42.53 13.19
CA THR A 727 -0.70 43.05 14.58
C THR A 727 -0.07 44.44 14.68
N ASP A 728 0.80 44.80 13.73
CA ASP A 728 1.27 46.16 13.47
C ASP A 728 1.08 46.47 11.97
N PRO A 729 0.30 47.49 11.58
CA PRO A 729 0.10 47.85 10.17
C PRO A 729 1.39 48.17 9.40
N ASN A 730 2.43 48.66 10.10
CA ASN A 730 3.68 49.16 9.55
C ASN A 730 4.82 48.13 9.62
N ASP A 731 4.85 47.28 10.65
CA ASP A 731 5.89 46.27 10.85
C ASP A 731 5.43 44.87 10.43
N VAL A 732 5.65 44.54 9.16
CA VAL A 732 5.35 43.22 8.57
C VAL A 732 6.22 42.08 9.11
N THR A 733 7.18 42.35 10.02
CA THR A 733 7.93 41.29 10.73
C THR A 733 7.20 40.79 11.99
N ARG A 734 6.17 41.52 12.46
CA ARG A 734 5.33 41.11 13.59
C ARG A 734 4.42 39.94 13.24
N PRO A 735 3.90 39.21 14.26
CA PRO A 735 2.95 38.14 14.03
C PRO A 735 1.68 38.61 13.31
N PHE A 736 1.04 37.70 12.57
CA PHE A 736 -0.28 37.95 11.99
C PHE A 736 -1.35 37.26 12.86
N ASN A 737 -2.48 37.91 13.07
CA ASN A 737 -3.68 37.29 13.61
C ASN A 737 -4.34 36.50 12.48
N LEU A 738 -4.58 35.21 12.67
CA LEU A 738 -5.28 34.33 11.73
C LEU A 738 -6.57 33.85 12.38
N TYR A 739 -7.71 34.13 11.74
CA TYR A 739 -9.03 33.69 12.17
C TYR A 739 -9.36 32.42 11.39
N LEU A 740 -9.04 31.27 11.98
CA LEU A 740 -8.92 29.99 11.26
C LEU A 740 -10.28 29.41 10.82
N ASP A 741 -11.38 29.97 11.31
CA ASP A 741 -12.76 29.64 10.96
C ASP A 741 -13.50 30.79 10.23
N GLU A 742 -12.88 31.95 10.01
CA GLU A 742 -13.47 33.06 9.24
C GLU A 742 -12.99 33.08 7.78
N PHE A 743 -13.93 33.23 6.85
CA PHE A 743 -13.64 33.43 5.44
C PHE A 743 -12.96 34.79 5.22
N ASP A 744 -12.01 34.82 4.27
CA ASP A 744 -11.43 36.07 3.80
C ASP A 744 -12.35 36.70 2.74
N GLU A 745 -13.11 37.72 3.16
CA GLU A 745 -14.05 38.43 2.28
C GLU A 745 -13.35 39.09 1.08
N ASP A 746 -12.04 39.37 1.16
CA ASP A 746 -11.33 40.14 0.14
C ASP A 746 -11.06 39.34 -1.16
N TRP A 747 -11.20 38.01 -1.12
CA TRP A 747 -11.29 37.17 -2.33
C TRP A 747 -12.61 36.42 -2.43
N THR A 748 -13.14 35.86 -1.34
CA THR A 748 -14.32 34.96 -1.38
C THR A 748 -15.56 35.62 -1.99
N THR A 749 -15.78 36.91 -1.71
CA THR A 749 -16.93 37.67 -2.24
C THR A 749 -16.82 37.99 -3.74
N LYS A 750 -15.64 37.83 -4.35
CA LYS A 750 -15.31 38.32 -5.69
C LYS A 750 -15.11 37.21 -6.72
N VAL A 751 -14.89 35.97 -6.29
CA VAL A 751 -14.55 34.83 -7.17
C VAL A 751 -15.74 34.03 -7.69
N GLU A 752 -16.97 34.31 -7.24
CA GLU A 752 -18.16 33.53 -7.61
C GLU A 752 -18.45 33.53 -9.13
N GLY A 753 -18.11 34.62 -9.83
CA GLY A 753 -18.30 34.76 -11.27
C GLY A 753 -17.18 34.19 -12.15
N TYR A 754 -16.21 33.47 -11.60
CA TYR A 754 -15.06 32.97 -12.37
C TYR A 754 -15.24 31.55 -12.90
N ASP A 755 -14.70 31.26 -14.09
CA ASP A 755 -14.71 29.94 -14.71
C ASP A 755 -13.65 29.01 -14.11
N TYR A 756 -12.49 29.57 -13.74
CA TYR A 756 -11.37 28.85 -13.18
C TYR A 756 -10.80 29.57 -11.94
N ILE A 757 -10.51 28.83 -10.89
CA ILE A 757 -9.80 29.30 -9.70
C ILE A 757 -8.49 28.50 -9.57
N VAL A 758 -7.36 29.18 -9.36
CA VAL A 758 -6.07 28.56 -9.02
C VAL A 758 -5.71 29.03 -7.60
N ILE A 759 -5.94 28.19 -6.61
CA ILE A 759 -5.71 28.48 -5.19
C ILE A 759 -4.43 27.81 -4.70
N SER A 760 -3.59 28.54 -3.97
CA SER A 760 -2.33 28.03 -3.43
C SER A 760 -1.70 28.95 -2.38
N ALA A 761 -1.28 28.39 -1.25
CA ALA A 761 -0.48 29.09 -0.26
C ALA A 761 0.46 28.11 0.45
N GLY A 762 1.57 28.60 1.01
CA GLY A 762 2.45 27.79 1.87
C GLY A 762 3.47 28.60 2.65
N GLN A 763 4.25 29.42 1.96
CA GLN A 763 5.50 29.98 2.50
C GLN A 763 5.29 30.98 3.65
N TRP A 764 4.10 31.56 3.76
CA TRP A 764 3.74 32.45 4.87
C TRP A 764 3.43 31.71 6.19
N PHE A 765 3.08 30.43 6.15
CA PHE A 765 2.72 29.66 7.36
C PHE A 765 3.92 29.32 8.27
N PHE A 766 5.15 29.54 7.80
CA PHE A 766 6.36 29.46 8.62
C PHE A 766 6.61 30.71 9.48
N ARG A 767 5.85 31.79 9.27
CA ARG A 767 6.02 33.06 9.98
C ARG A 767 5.32 33.02 11.35
N PRO A 768 5.79 33.80 12.34
CA PRO A 768 5.09 33.95 13.62
C PRO A 768 3.62 34.34 13.40
N THR A 769 2.71 33.64 14.05
CA THR A 769 1.26 33.78 13.84
C THR A 769 0.49 33.51 15.13
N ILE A 770 -0.65 34.18 15.29
CA ILE A 770 -1.52 34.09 16.47
C ILE A 770 -2.88 33.56 15.97
N PHE A 771 -3.40 32.53 16.62
CA PHE A 771 -4.52 31.73 16.12
C PHE A 771 -5.80 32.02 16.90
N TYR A 772 -6.84 32.36 16.16
CA TYR A 772 -8.19 32.58 16.66
C TYR A 772 -9.17 31.57 16.06
N GLU A 773 -10.12 31.12 16.86
CA GLU A 773 -11.25 30.27 16.46
C GLU A 773 -12.46 30.76 17.26
N ASN A 774 -13.61 31.01 16.63
CA ASN A 774 -14.75 31.75 17.19
C ASN A 774 -14.33 33.07 17.86
N ARG A 775 -13.41 33.81 17.22
CA ARG A 775 -12.75 35.04 17.72
C ARG A 775 -12.05 34.91 19.08
N THR A 776 -11.89 33.69 19.60
CA THR A 776 -11.21 33.38 20.86
C THR A 776 -9.77 32.99 20.56
N LEU A 777 -8.82 33.51 21.34
CA LEU A 777 -7.40 33.17 21.21
C LEU A 777 -7.16 31.71 21.64
N ILE A 778 -6.80 30.84 20.70
CA ILE A 778 -6.59 29.41 20.94
C ILE A 778 -5.11 29.00 20.97
N GLY A 779 -4.20 29.81 20.42
CA GLY A 779 -2.77 29.52 20.46
C GLY A 779 -1.91 30.44 19.58
N CYS A 780 -0.64 30.10 19.43
CA CYS A 780 0.26 30.77 18.49
C CYS A 780 1.39 29.85 17.98
N LEU A 781 1.95 30.21 16.83
CA LEU A 781 3.23 29.72 16.31
C LEU A 781 4.30 30.81 16.52
N ALA A 782 5.44 30.43 17.09
CA ALA A 782 6.65 31.26 17.24
C ALA A 782 6.47 32.66 17.88
N CYS A 783 5.35 32.94 18.55
CA CYS A 783 5.09 34.26 19.17
C CYS A 783 5.87 34.47 20.49
N GLN A 784 5.76 35.67 21.06
CA GLN A 784 6.28 36.01 22.41
C GLN A 784 5.14 36.37 23.37
N LEU A 785 4.13 35.48 23.45
CA LEU A 785 3.03 35.59 24.41
C LEU A 785 3.18 34.55 25.52
N ASP A 786 2.95 34.99 26.76
CA ASP A 786 2.86 34.14 27.95
C ASP A 786 1.44 33.58 28.11
N ASN A 787 1.31 32.41 28.75
CA ASN A 787 0.04 31.72 29.00
C ASN A 787 -0.79 31.36 27.74
N VAL A 788 -0.20 31.44 26.54
CA VAL A 788 -0.83 31.06 25.26
C VAL A 788 -0.26 29.73 24.76
N ALA A 789 -1.13 28.81 24.36
CA ALA A 789 -0.75 27.49 23.85
C ALA A 789 0.14 27.61 22.60
N ARG A 790 1.24 26.84 22.58
CA ARG A 790 2.17 26.81 21.44
C ARG A 790 1.74 25.71 20.47
N LEU A 791 1.18 26.14 19.35
CA LEU A 791 0.64 25.25 18.31
C LEU A 791 1.63 25.20 17.13
N ARG A 792 1.62 24.05 16.44
CA ARG A 792 2.47 23.79 15.28
C ARG A 792 1.88 24.44 14.02
N MET A 793 2.72 24.65 13.01
CA MET A 793 2.33 25.18 11.70
C MET A 793 1.22 24.33 11.03
N ASN A 794 1.31 23.00 11.12
CA ASN A 794 0.36 22.08 10.51
C ASN A 794 -1.10 22.33 10.94
N PHE A 795 -1.33 22.66 12.22
CA PHE A 795 -2.63 22.93 12.83
C PHE A 795 -3.36 24.11 12.18
N SER A 796 -2.63 25.20 11.89
CA SER A 796 -3.20 26.38 11.24
C SER A 796 -3.31 26.21 9.74
N TYR A 797 -2.36 25.50 9.13
CA TYR A 797 -2.37 25.17 7.71
C TYR A 797 -3.56 24.29 7.30
N GLU A 798 -3.86 23.25 8.08
CA GLU A 798 -5.02 22.37 7.90
C GLU A 798 -6.33 23.16 7.97
N ARG A 799 -6.50 23.97 9.02
CA ARG A 799 -7.70 24.81 9.18
C ARG A 799 -7.83 25.84 8.08
N ALA A 800 -6.74 26.48 7.67
CA ALA A 800 -6.77 27.49 6.62
C ALA A 800 -7.25 26.91 5.29
N PHE A 801 -6.71 25.77 4.86
CA PHE A 801 -7.18 25.09 3.65
C PHE A 801 -8.61 24.57 3.79
N ARG A 802 -8.98 24.00 4.94
CA ARG A 802 -10.36 23.57 5.23
C ARG A 802 -11.37 24.70 5.11
N THR A 803 -11.08 25.85 5.72
CA THR A 803 -11.96 27.03 5.74
C THR A 803 -12.01 27.71 4.37
N ALA A 804 -10.88 27.82 3.65
CA ALA A 804 -10.85 28.33 2.28
C ALA A 804 -11.64 27.46 1.29
N PHE A 805 -11.51 26.13 1.37
CA PHE A 805 -12.32 25.23 0.53
C PHE A 805 -13.80 25.23 0.92
N LYS A 806 -14.13 25.35 2.22
CA LYS A 806 -15.51 25.55 2.67
C LYS A 806 -16.11 26.85 2.14
N ALA A 807 -15.33 27.93 2.03
CA ALA A 807 -15.79 29.16 1.40
C ALA A 807 -16.23 28.91 -0.06
N ILE A 808 -15.38 28.28 -0.87
CA ILE A 808 -15.71 27.90 -2.27
C ILE A 808 -16.93 26.96 -2.31
N ASN A 809 -16.98 25.96 -1.42
CA ASN A 809 -18.13 25.04 -1.28
C ASN A 809 -19.42 25.71 -0.77
N SER A 810 -19.36 26.95 -0.27
CA SER A 810 -20.53 27.72 0.17
C SER A 810 -21.08 28.67 -0.92
N LEU A 811 -20.27 29.07 -1.91
CA LEU A 811 -20.68 29.98 -2.98
C LEU A 811 -21.94 29.46 -3.70
N ALA A 812 -22.96 30.30 -3.85
CA ALA A 812 -24.26 29.90 -4.38
C ALA A 812 -24.20 29.65 -5.90
N ASN A 813 -23.64 30.63 -6.61
CA ASN A 813 -23.70 30.73 -8.07
C ASN A 813 -22.45 30.20 -8.77
N PHE A 814 -21.34 29.96 -8.06
CA PHE A 814 -20.10 29.43 -8.65
C PHE A 814 -20.35 28.09 -9.35
N LYS A 815 -19.85 27.94 -10.59
CA LYS A 815 -19.91 26.71 -11.41
C LYS A 815 -18.57 26.36 -12.08
N GLY A 816 -17.51 27.09 -11.72
CA GLY A 816 -16.18 26.92 -12.28
C GLY A 816 -15.43 25.68 -11.78
N VAL A 817 -14.16 25.59 -12.17
CA VAL A 817 -13.21 24.56 -11.71
C VAL A 817 -12.17 25.18 -10.79
N THR A 818 -12.01 24.62 -9.59
CA THR A 818 -10.98 25.01 -8.62
C THR A 818 -9.79 24.06 -8.72
N PHE A 819 -8.66 24.56 -9.18
CA PHE A 819 -7.36 23.91 -9.14
C PHE A 819 -6.61 24.30 -7.87
N LEU A 820 -6.25 23.32 -7.04
CA LEU A 820 -5.23 23.48 -6.02
C LEU A 820 -3.86 23.32 -6.68
N ARG A 821 -3.04 24.38 -6.70
CA ARG A 821 -1.60 24.21 -6.94
C ARG A 821 -0.93 23.86 -5.61
N THR A 822 -0.26 22.71 -5.56
CA THR A 822 0.43 22.26 -4.35
C THR A 822 1.62 23.14 -3.97
N ILE A 823 2.07 22.98 -2.73
CA ILE A 823 3.19 23.72 -2.14
C ILE A 823 4.52 23.37 -2.82
N THR A 824 5.35 24.37 -3.08
CA THR A 824 6.67 24.19 -3.72
C THR A 824 7.79 24.46 -2.73
N PRO A 825 8.81 23.58 -2.63
CA PRO A 825 9.91 23.75 -1.69
C PRO A 825 10.80 24.94 -2.01
N SER A 826 11.48 25.44 -0.98
CA SER A 826 12.57 26.42 -1.06
C SER A 826 13.91 25.73 -0.90
N HIS A 827 14.87 25.98 -1.79
CA HIS A 827 16.15 25.24 -1.82
C HIS A 827 17.30 26.02 -1.18
N PHE A 828 17.22 26.31 0.12
CA PHE A 828 18.30 26.99 0.85
C PHE A 828 19.45 26.02 1.19
N GLU A 829 20.68 26.43 0.88
CA GLU A 829 21.92 25.70 1.18
C GLU A 829 22.87 26.57 2.02
N GLY A 830 23.72 25.94 2.84
CA GLY A 830 24.74 26.64 3.65
C GLY A 830 24.21 27.42 4.86
N GLY A 831 22.90 27.65 4.94
CA GLY A 831 22.20 28.30 6.04
C GLY A 831 20.70 28.40 5.76
N SER A 832 19.93 28.92 6.71
CA SER A 832 18.55 29.36 6.47
C SER A 832 18.52 30.77 5.89
N TRP A 833 17.34 31.22 5.42
CA TRP A 833 17.14 32.55 4.82
C TRP A 833 17.66 33.72 5.68
N ASP A 834 17.56 33.59 7.01
CA ASP A 834 18.02 34.57 8.02
C ASP A 834 19.49 34.40 8.42
N LYS A 835 20.18 33.34 7.95
CA LYS A 835 21.54 32.94 8.37
C LYS A 835 22.52 32.81 7.19
N GLY A 836 22.23 33.49 6.09
CA GLY A 836 23.12 33.53 4.92
C GLY A 836 23.02 32.32 3.99
N GLY A 837 21.89 31.60 4.02
CA GLY A 837 21.61 30.54 3.04
C GLY A 837 21.54 31.08 1.60
N ASP A 838 21.90 30.25 0.62
CA ASP A 838 21.87 30.57 -0.82
C ASP A 838 21.45 29.32 -1.64
N CYS A 839 21.03 29.53 -2.89
CA CYS A 839 20.57 28.51 -3.82
C CYS A 839 21.47 28.53 -5.06
N VAL A 840 22.72 28.08 -4.88
CA VAL A 840 23.80 28.25 -5.87
C VAL A 840 23.86 27.17 -6.95
N ARG A 841 22.94 26.20 -6.95
CA ARG A 841 22.85 25.17 -7.99
C ARG A 841 22.47 25.79 -9.34
N THR A 842 23.04 25.24 -10.42
CA THR A 842 22.86 25.71 -11.80
C THR A 842 22.26 24.64 -12.73
N MET A 843 21.90 23.48 -12.15
CA MET A 843 21.36 22.30 -12.81
C MET A 843 20.27 21.66 -11.93
N PRO A 844 19.24 21.04 -12.52
CA PRO A 844 18.21 20.32 -11.78
C PRO A 844 18.74 19.04 -11.12
N TYR A 845 18.04 18.56 -10.10
CA TYR A 845 18.25 17.22 -9.54
C TYR A 845 17.62 16.14 -10.44
N LYS A 846 18.24 14.95 -10.47
CA LYS A 846 17.54 13.73 -10.92
C LYS A 846 16.52 13.27 -9.85
N ARG A 847 15.56 12.45 -10.26
CA ARG A 847 14.47 11.93 -9.41
C ARG A 847 14.94 11.28 -8.09
N ASN A 848 16.17 10.80 -8.03
CA ASN A 848 16.79 10.13 -6.87
C ASN A 848 17.82 10.98 -6.11
N GLU A 849 17.99 12.27 -6.45
CA GLU A 849 18.99 13.17 -5.88
C GLU A 849 18.41 14.19 -4.89
N ALA A 850 17.08 14.25 -4.78
CA ALA A 850 16.35 15.12 -3.84
C ALA A 850 15.26 14.34 -3.10
N VAL A 851 14.98 14.76 -1.86
CA VAL A 851 13.90 14.23 -1.01
C VAL A 851 13.19 15.43 -0.38
N LEU A 852 11.86 15.36 -0.27
CA LEU A 852 11.05 16.42 0.33
C LEU A 852 11.24 16.42 1.85
N GLU A 853 11.47 17.59 2.45
CA GLU A 853 11.70 17.72 3.89
C GLU A 853 10.43 17.40 4.72
N ASP A 854 10.57 16.85 5.92
CA ASP A 854 9.45 16.26 6.69
C ASP A 854 8.24 17.21 6.88
N TYR A 855 8.49 18.52 7.10
CA TYR A 855 7.42 19.51 7.25
C TYR A 855 6.76 19.88 5.90
N MET A 856 7.50 19.80 4.80
CA MET A 856 6.96 19.99 3.45
C MET A 856 6.10 18.79 3.03
N VAL A 857 6.48 17.56 3.44
CA VAL A 857 5.63 16.36 3.31
C VAL A 857 4.32 16.57 4.07
N GLU A 858 4.37 17.00 5.34
CA GLU A 858 3.18 17.24 6.16
C GLU A 858 2.24 18.30 5.54
N MET A 859 2.77 19.39 4.99
CA MET A 859 1.97 20.40 4.27
C MET A 859 1.36 19.86 2.97
N TYR A 860 2.14 19.13 2.18
CA TYR A 860 1.68 18.49 0.94
C TYR A 860 0.53 17.48 1.20
N GLU A 861 0.67 16.69 2.26
CA GLU A 861 -0.34 15.75 2.77
C GLU A 861 -1.64 16.45 3.15
N ILE A 862 -1.56 17.54 3.94
CA ILE A 862 -2.70 18.36 4.36
C ILE A 862 -3.43 18.95 3.16
N GLN A 863 -2.70 19.55 2.22
CA GLN A 863 -3.26 20.07 0.97
C GLN A 863 -4.04 19.00 0.20
N ARG A 864 -3.46 17.81 0.02
CA ARG A 864 -4.14 16.70 -0.66
C ARG A 864 -5.26 16.07 0.16
N ARG A 865 -5.30 16.23 1.48
CA ARG A 865 -6.38 15.78 2.37
C ARG A 865 -7.59 16.70 2.27
N GLU A 866 -7.41 18.00 2.52
CA GLU A 866 -8.50 18.96 2.50
C GLU A 866 -9.08 19.13 1.09
N LEU A 867 -8.29 18.93 0.02
CA LEU A 867 -8.81 18.89 -1.35
C LEU A 867 -9.80 17.73 -1.57
N ARG A 868 -9.56 16.55 -0.98
CA ARG A 868 -10.47 15.40 -1.11
C ARG A 868 -11.78 15.66 -0.37
N ILE A 869 -11.72 16.21 0.83
CA ILE A 869 -12.90 16.67 1.58
C ILE A 869 -13.68 17.71 0.74
N ALA A 870 -12.98 18.66 0.13
CA ALA A 870 -13.58 19.66 -0.75
C ALA A 870 -14.25 19.04 -1.99
N GLN A 871 -13.64 18.02 -2.61
CA GLN A 871 -14.21 17.24 -3.72
C GLN A 871 -15.49 16.48 -3.30
N GLU A 872 -15.46 15.80 -2.15
CA GLU A 872 -16.59 15.02 -1.61
C GLU A 872 -17.77 15.89 -1.17
N GLU A 873 -17.51 17.07 -0.60
CA GLU A 873 -18.55 18.05 -0.28
C GLU A 873 -19.06 18.77 -1.54
N GLY A 874 -18.17 19.25 -2.40
CA GLY A 874 -18.49 20.07 -3.57
C GLY A 874 -19.21 19.30 -4.67
N SER A 875 -18.89 18.02 -4.87
CA SER A 875 -19.55 17.15 -5.86
C SER A 875 -21.07 17.07 -5.66
N LYS A 876 -21.55 17.10 -4.40
CA LYS A 876 -22.98 17.14 -4.03
C LYS A 876 -23.70 18.39 -4.54
N ARG A 877 -22.96 19.44 -4.89
CA ARG A 877 -23.43 20.71 -5.50
C ARG A 877 -23.01 20.88 -6.96
N GLY A 878 -22.40 19.87 -7.56
CA GLY A 878 -21.82 19.91 -8.92
C GLY A 878 -20.52 20.71 -9.05
N LEU A 879 -19.87 21.08 -7.94
CA LEU A 879 -18.61 21.83 -7.95
C LEU A 879 -17.43 20.92 -8.29
N LYS A 880 -16.45 21.47 -9.02
CA LYS A 880 -15.31 20.72 -9.54
C LYS A 880 -14.00 21.17 -8.89
N PHE A 881 -13.40 20.30 -8.09
CA PHE A 881 -12.06 20.49 -7.53
C PHE A 881 -11.04 19.56 -8.21
N ARG A 882 -9.84 20.08 -8.48
CA ARG A 882 -8.75 19.42 -9.23
C ARG A 882 -7.40 19.70 -8.56
N LEU A 883 -6.46 18.78 -8.77
CA LEU A 883 -5.07 18.91 -8.31
C LEU A 883 -4.18 19.34 -9.48
N LEU A 884 -3.36 20.37 -9.27
CA LEU A 884 -2.23 20.73 -10.12
C LEU A 884 -0.99 20.50 -9.24
N ASP A 885 -0.37 19.32 -9.37
CA ASP A 885 0.69 18.92 -8.44
C ASP A 885 2.06 19.42 -8.89
N ALA A 886 2.48 20.55 -8.32
CA ALA A 886 3.75 21.20 -8.57
C ALA A 886 4.87 20.75 -7.62
N THR A 887 4.57 20.09 -6.51
CA THR A 887 5.54 19.78 -5.44
C THR A 887 6.71 18.93 -5.94
N GLN A 888 6.43 17.77 -6.54
CA GLN A 888 7.48 16.85 -7.00
C GLN A 888 8.24 17.38 -8.24
N PRO A 889 7.60 18.00 -9.25
CA PRO A 889 8.32 18.67 -10.34
C PRO A 889 9.26 19.79 -9.83
N MET A 890 8.86 20.57 -8.83
CA MET A 890 9.65 21.72 -8.34
C MET A 890 10.73 21.33 -7.33
N LEU A 891 10.56 20.26 -6.56
CA LEU A 891 11.63 19.67 -5.73
C LEU A 891 12.89 19.34 -6.53
N LEU A 892 12.75 19.06 -7.83
CA LEU A 892 13.86 18.75 -8.71
C LEU A 892 14.54 20.01 -9.31
N ARG A 893 14.13 21.23 -8.95
CA ARG A 893 14.57 22.50 -9.58
C ARG A 893 15.27 23.50 -8.64
N PRO A 894 16.29 23.10 -7.86
CA PRO A 894 17.05 24.05 -7.01
C PRO A 894 17.73 25.17 -7.83
N ASP A 895 17.94 24.94 -9.12
CA ASP A 895 18.51 25.87 -10.09
C ASP A 895 17.55 26.99 -10.54
N GLY A 896 16.25 26.85 -10.27
CA GLY A 896 15.20 27.76 -10.76
C GLY A 896 15.04 29.06 -10.00
N HIS A 897 15.70 29.22 -8.85
CA HIS A 897 15.50 30.35 -7.94
C HIS A 897 16.34 31.59 -8.30
N PRO A 898 15.91 32.82 -7.95
CA PRO A 898 16.70 34.02 -8.18
C PRO A 898 18.03 34.08 -7.42
N SER A 899 18.17 33.47 -6.23
CA SER A 899 19.35 33.66 -5.37
C SER A 899 19.55 35.17 -5.12
N LYS A 900 20.76 35.69 -5.30
CA LYS A 900 21.15 37.11 -5.29
C LYS A 900 20.80 37.88 -6.58
N TYR A 901 20.28 37.21 -7.61
CA TYR A 901 20.01 37.81 -8.92
C TYR A 901 18.59 38.42 -9.03
N GLY A 902 18.02 38.84 -7.90
CA GLY A 902 16.79 39.63 -7.83
C GLY A 902 17.01 41.14 -7.58
N HIS A 903 18.25 41.57 -7.40
CA HIS A 903 18.65 42.95 -7.09
C HIS A 903 20.08 43.24 -7.60
N TRP A 904 20.53 44.50 -7.58
CA TRP A 904 21.90 44.81 -8.00
C TRP A 904 22.95 44.35 -6.96
N PRO A 905 24.19 44.00 -7.36
CA PRO A 905 25.21 43.47 -6.44
C PRO A 905 25.68 44.41 -5.32
N ASN A 906 25.33 45.69 -5.38
CA ASN A 906 25.59 46.69 -4.33
C ASN A 906 24.46 46.79 -3.30
N GLU A 907 23.32 46.15 -3.53
CA GLU A 907 22.17 46.13 -2.62
C GLU A 907 22.31 44.97 -1.62
N LYS A 908 22.00 45.23 -0.34
CA LYS A 908 22.07 44.24 0.74
C LYS A 908 20.68 43.66 1.02
N MET A 909 20.33 42.61 0.29
CA MET A 909 19.13 41.81 0.53
C MET A 909 19.51 40.36 0.85
N ALA A 910 18.55 39.56 1.31
CA ALA A 910 18.73 38.11 1.46
C ALA A 910 18.54 37.40 0.12
N ASN A 911 19.21 36.27 -0.08
CA ASN A 911 19.05 35.46 -1.30
C ASN A 911 17.62 34.90 -1.39
N ASP A 912 16.98 35.06 -2.55
CA ASP A 912 15.64 34.53 -2.76
C ASP A 912 15.72 33.09 -3.30
N CYS A 913 15.48 32.14 -2.40
CA CYS A 913 15.37 30.71 -2.70
C CYS A 913 13.93 30.20 -2.54
N VAL A 914 12.94 31.08 -2.72
CA VAL A 914 11.51 30.81 -2.49
C VAL A 914 10.70 31.06 -3.76
N HIS A 915 10.93 32.20 -4.44
CA HIS A 915 10.32 32.50 -5.73
C HIS A 915 11.13 31.89 -6.89
N TRP A 916 10.59 32.00 -8.10
CA TRP A 916 11.17 31.41 -9.30
C TRP A 916 11.55 32.50 -10.31
N CYS A 917 12.70 32.33 -10.97
CA CYS A 917 13.09 33.18 -12.09
C CYS A 917 12.03 33.17 -13.19
N LEU A 918 11.81 34.33 -13.81
CA LEU A 918 11.01 34.47 -15.03
C LEU A 918 11.91 34.98 -16.16
N PRO A 919 11.97 34.31 -17.33
CA PRO A 919 11.53 32.94 -17.59
C PRO A 919 12.22 31.90 -16.70
N GLY A 920 11.66 30.69 -16.58
CA GLY A 920 12.20 29.65 -15.70
C GLY A 920 11.29 28.43 -15.49
N PRO A 921 11.64 27.49 -14.58
CA PRO A 921 10.90 26.25 -14.33
C PRO A 921 9.40 26.42 -14.03
N ILE A 922 9.01 27.57 -13.49
CA ILE A 922 7.63 27.94 -13.20
C ILE A 922 6.74 28.02 -14.46
N ASP A 923 7.33 28.24 -15.64
CA ASP A 923 6.61 28.26 -16.91
C ASP A 923 5.88 26.94 -17.19
N THR A 924 6.41 25.80 -16.69
CA THR A 924 5.76 24.49 -16.80
C THR A 924 4.51 24.33 -15.93
N TRP A 925 4.24 25.19 -14.94
CA TRP A 925 2.94 25.18 -14.28
C TRP A 925 1.81 25.57 -15.24
N ASN A 926 2.13 26.35 -16.29
CA ASN A 926 1.19 26.67 -17.36
C ASN A 926 1.05 25.54 -18.39
N ASP A 927 2.11 24.76 -18.67
CA ASP A 927 1.98 23.49 -19.41
C ASP A 927 0.93 22.59 -18.73
N PHE A 928 1.03 22.41 -17.41
CA PHE A 928 0.04 21.65 -16.63
C PHE A 928 -1.35 22.29 -16.64
N LEU A 929 -1.45 23.63 -16.48
CA LEU A 929 -2.73 24.34 -16.42
C LEU A 929 -3.51 24.25 -17.73
N GLN A 930 -2.83 24.37 -18.88
CA GLN A 930 -3.46 24.22 -20.20
C GLN A 930 -4.05 22.81 -20.37
N GLU A 931 -3.23 21.77 -20.21
CA GLU A 931 -3.64 20.36 -20.32
C GLU A 931 -4.77 20.00 -19.32
N LEU A 932 -4.75 20.54 -18.11
CA LEU A 932 -5.82 20.36 -17.13
C LEU A 932 -7.15 21.03 -17.54
N ILE A 933 -7.10 22.19 -18.19
CA ILE A 933 -8.29 22.86 -18.72
C ILE A 933 -8.80 22.12 -19.97
N GLU A 934 -7.92 21.73 -20.90
CA GLU A 934 -8.28 20.91 -22.07
C GLU A 934 -9.06 19.65 -21.65
N ARG A 935 -8.56 18.93 -20.64
CA ARG A 935 -9.23 17.75 -20.06
C ARG A 935 -10.61 18.04 -19.45
N GLU A 936 -10.84 19.24 -18.91
CA GLU A 936 -12.14 19.62 -18.36
C GLU A 936 -13.14 20.11 -19.42
N GLU A 937 -12.66 20.77 -20.48
CA GLU A 937 -13.52 21.16 -21.61
C GLU A 937 -13.88 19.95 -22.49
N ALA A 938 -12.94 19.02 -22.74
CA ALA A 938 -13.22 17.76 -23.43
C ALA A 938 -14.32 16.95 -22.70
N ARG A 939 -14.29 16.91 -21.36
CA ARG A 939 -15.35 16.29 -20.53
C ARG A 939 -16.70 16.99 -20.63
N LYS A 940 -16.76 18.28 -20.96
CA LYS A 940 -18.02 18.99 -21.23
C LYS A 940 -18.61 18.66 -22.61
N SER A 941 -17.79 18.21 -23.57
CA SER A 941 -18.25 17.83 -24.92
C SER A 941 -18.71 16.37 -25.07
N LEU A 942 -18.60 15.58 -24.00
CA LEU A 942 -18.97 14.16 -23.94
C LEU A 942 -20.26 13.90 -23.11
N VAL A 943 -20.94 14.96 -22.65
CA VAL A 943 -22.12 14.94 -21.78
C VAL A 943 -23.21 15.85 -22.36
#